data_AF-K2FUL3-F1
#
_entry.id   AF-K2FUL3-F1
#
_cell.length_a   1.000
_cell.length_b   1.000
_cell.length_c   1.000
_cell.angle_alpha   90.00
_cell.angle_beta   90.00
_cell.angle_gamma   90.00
#
_symmetry.space_group_name_H-M   'P 1'
#
loop_
_entity.id
_entity.type
_entity.pdbx_description
1 polymer ?
#
loop_
_entity_poly.entity_id
_entity_poly.type
_entity_poly.pdbx_seq_one_letter_code
_entity_poly.pdbx_strand_id
1 'polypeptide(L)'
;GIAANPAGETAIPVHVLTDREERDKQRAIPSKKKAVTVLTPLTPYPNMRRLLAQPALQTAIQPFLNPRTAWQGPLREEGLRSELADRVIQQAELVREIPKAAATFFKSAASLEETSSTDYPASKPARSFSELHLNTLLGDANDQNPLPLKVKQYLAVAPLQLGAVYDADYEAQMVKAIETEAAYQERGYLTLYHAAPREVAVLYDLYTAVTQHLSPSATQYKLRWGEMPFKHFQNIETFMEHFREVGGGTIDNYTQDFADMGASANLPIFGSPQHHTSASYYLFGQNTSSRVVDPFAEGSILQKGFMVSGLSLEETQLLLKRVRSLVEQTRERGGMLCQLHIPNGEVQAATYAAVSMGREYRKEDKPITLLDAKAAFEANPNDIQLREELQARIFLHPEAMAGTVVIRYDHHPATKAAEKAYQEKLKESATFIAKQMLAKGETEVVYLQAPAMRRIYNALVKELTGKDNEADPAKAANQFERFFVSKQTYNLERFLAQHPQFFTQPANQEKLCSLMHSAEEWMMLMAMLPNHVPQVVELMVKATNKSFAETFNVASLIELLVRINSDHQKVALLQMIQDQLPLMIHSGEDFEQIMSYIFGSGAERIVFESMRLHLPLLIHDSGDLYRICCSLTPNDCEIFCRDCIKPGLLETITTIQWFANSLSLLMFGDQRFNAVSNLLQTVWPRLIKSSDDLEL
;
A
#
# COMPACT_ATOMS: atom_id res chain seq x y z
N GLY A 1 -46.37 28.76 38.57
CA GLY A 1 -46.87 27.85 39.63
C GLY A 1 -45.85 26.75 39.79
N ILE A 2 -45.51 26.47 41.05
CA ILE A 2 -44.40 25.66 41.55
C ILE A 2 -44.56 24.15 41.23
N ALA A 3 -43.42 23.48 40.98
CA ALA A 3 -43.10 22.03 41.10
C ALA A 3 -43.90 21.01 40.25
N ALA A 4 -43.37 19.87 39.80
CA ALA A 4 -42.25 19.07 40.30
C ALA A 4 -41.64 18.19 39.18
N ASN A 5 -40.35 17.91 39.32
CA ASN A 5 -39.66 16.74 38.77
C ASN A 5 -39.67 15.64 39.87
N PRO A 6 -39.62 14.35 39.51
CA PRO A 6 -38.48 13.57 40.02
C PRO A 6 -37.91 12.56 38.99
N ALA A 7 -36.77 12.95 38.42
CA ALA A 7 -35.46 12.30 38.37
C ALA A 7 -35.36 10.79 38.05
N GLY A 8 -34.55 10.53 37.00
CA GLY A 8 -33.89 9.26 36.74
C GLY A 8 -32.70 9.40 35.77
N GLU A 9 -31.89 10.46 35.87
CA GLU A 9 -30.62 10.56 35.12
C GLU A 9 -29.48 10.98 36.05
N THR A 10 -28.48 10.11 36.16
CA THR A 10 -27.21 10.31 36.85
C THR A 10 -26.31 11.23 36.02
N ALA A 11 -26.01 12.41 36.56
CA ALA A 11 -25.03 13.34 36.00
C ALA A 11 -23.59 12.84 36.25
N ILE A 12 -22.77 12.83 35.19
CA ILE A 12 -21.31 12.70 35.24
C ILE A 12 -20.73 14.12 35.24
N PRO A 13 -19.84 14.50 36.17
CA PRO A 13 -19.17 15.80 36.12
C PRO A 13 -18.01 15.74 35.11
N VAL A 14 -18.08 16.59 34.08
CA VAL A 14 -16.95 16.86 33.19
C VAL A 14 -16.02 17.85 33.88
N HIS A 15 -14.90 17.36 34.41
CA HIS A 15 -13.76 18.19 34.78
C HIS A 15 -12.90 18.43 33.54
N VAL A 16 -12.86 19.69 33.09
CA VAL A 16 -11.88 20.17 32.11
C VAL A 16 -10.60 20.54 32.87
N LEU A 17 -9.56 19.73 32.73
CA LEU A 17 -8.19 20.05 33.15
C LEU A 17 -7.38 20.41 31.91
N THR A 18 -6.78 21.60 31.92
CA THR A 18 -5.92 22.13 30.86
C THR A 18 -4.48 21.68 31.07
N ASP A 19 -3.95 20.83 30.19
CA ASP A 19 -2.57 20.32 30.19
C ASP A 19 -1.54 21.39 29.79
N ARG A 20 -1.17 22.26 30.74
CA ARG A 20 -0.04 23.18 30.58
C ARG A 20 0.99 23.15 31.71
N GLU A 21 0.74 22.45 32.82
CA GLU A 21 1.65 22.43 33.98
C GLU A 21 2.45 21.13 34.19
N GLU A 22 2.19 20.06 33.42
CA GLU A 22 3.00 18.83 33.48
C GLU A 22 4.20 18.82 32.52
N ARG A 23 4.28 19.76 31.56
CA ARG A 23 5.41 19.84 30.61
C ARG A 23 6.68 20.48 31.18
N ASP A 24 6.58 21.28 32.24
CA ASP A 24 7.72 22.07 32.74
C ASP A 24 8.47 21.40 33.91
N LYS A 25 8.06 20.21 34.37
CA LYS A 25 8.73 19.49 35.47
C LYS A 25 9.70 18.37 35.04
N GLN A 26 9.90 18.13 33.74
CA GLN A 26 10.83 17.10 33.26
C GLN A 26 12.14 17.63 32.61
N ARG A 27 12.46 18.92 32.71
CA ARG A 27 13.70 19.49 32.13
C ARG A 27 14.62 20.15 33.16
N ALA A 28 15.41 19.34 33.87
CA ALA A 28 16.70 19.68 34.47
C ALA A 28 17.41 18.33 34.74
N ILE A 29 18.68 18.02 34.44
CA ILE A 29 19.98 18.74 34.59
C ILE A 29 21.04 18.05 33.63
N PRO A 30 22.36 18.34 33.66
CA PRO A 30 23.11 19.13 32.68
C PRO A 30 24.05 18.33 31.75
N SER A 31 24.49 19.03 30.71
CA SER A 31 25.49 18.66 29.71
C SER A 31 26.89 18.34 30.28
N LYS A 32 27.50 17.24 29.85
CA LYS A 32 28.95 17.16 29.58
C LYS A 32 29.22 16.42 28.26
N LYS A 33 29.80 17.16 27.31
CA LYS A 33 30.25 16.69 26.00
C LYS A 33 31.37 15.64 26.13
N LYS A 34 31.28 14.56 25.36
CA LYS A 34 32.41 13.95 24.64
C LYS A 34 31.87 13.27 23.37
N ALA A 35 32.48 13.61 22.25
CA ALA A 35 32.11 13.14 20.92
C ALA A 35 32.32 11.63 20.79
N VAL A 36 31.27 10.90 20.42
CA VAL A 36 31.34 9.53 19.90
C VAL A 36 30.27 9.40 18.83
N THR A 37 30.70 8.98 17.64
CA THR A 37 29.93 8.71 16.42
C THR A 37 28.75 7.76 16.72
N VAL A 38 27.52 8.22 16.47
CA VAL A 38 26.30 7.44 16.68
C VAL A 38 25.99 6.61 15.44
N LEU A 39 26.21 5.29 15.54
CA LEU A 39 25.41 4.28 14.86
C LEU A 39 24.22 3.95 15.77
N THR A 40 23.00 4.11 15.28
CA THR A 40 21.77 3.80 16.02
C THR A 40 21.69 2.30 16.33
N PRO A 41 21.55 1.86 17.61
CA PRO A 41 21.35 0.45 17.90
C PRO A 41 19.86 0.12 18.00
N LEU A 42 19.45 -0.95 17.32
CA LEU A 42 18.29 -1.75 17.70
C LEU A 42 18.48 -2.22 19.15
N THR A 43 17.69 -1.75 20.12
CA THR A 43 17.07 -2.56 21.22
C THR A 43 16.60 -1.73 22.41
N PRO A 44 15.43 -2.10 22.98
CA PRO A 44 15.22 -2.07 24.43
C PRO A 44 14.72 -3.43 24.92
N TYR A 45 15.55 -4.49 24.92
CA TYR A 45 15.21 -5.74 25.60
C TYR A 45 16.45 -6.40 26.25
N PRO A 46 16.55 -6.45 27.60
CA PRO A 46 17.65 -7.07 28.33
C PRO A 46 17.86 -8.56 28.01
N ASN A 47 16.77 -9.27 27.68
CA ASN A 47 16.79 -10.69 27.31
C ASN A 47 17.48 -10.93 25.95
N MET A 48 17.45 -9.94 25.07
CA MET A 48 18.09 -10.01 23.75
C MET A 48 19.61 -9.88 23.84
N ARG A 49 20.12 -9.09 24.81
CA ARG A 49 21.56 -9.03 25.12
C ARG A 49 22.11 -10.35 25.66
N ARG A 50 21.36 -11.05 26.53
CA ARG A 50 21.74 -12.39 27.01
C ARG A 50 21.71 -13.42 25.89
N LEU A 51 20.74 -13.34 24.99
CA LEU A 51 20.65 -14.22 23.81
C LEU A 51 21.85 -14.02 22.87
N LEU A 52 22.19 -12.76 22.55
CA LEU A 52 23.33 -12.38 21.70
C LEU A 52 24.71 -12.65 22.33
N ALA A 53 24.76 -12.89 23.64
CA ALA A 53 25.99 -13.25 24.35
C ALA A 53 26.24 -14.76 24.40
N GLN A 54 25.31 -15.60 23.94
CA GLN A 54 25.51 -17.05 23.94
C GLN A 54 26.52 -17.48 22.88
N PRO A 55 27.53 -18.32 23.22
CA PRO A 55 28.55 -18.75 22.26
C PRO A 55 28.02 -19.44 21.01
N ALA A 56 26.93 -20.21 21.13
CA ALA A 56 26.29 -20.88 20.00
C ALA A 56 25.65 -19.87 19.03
N LEU A 57 24.99 -18.83 19.55
CA LEU A 57 24.40 -17.78 18.75
C LEU A 57 25.47 -16.84 18.19
N GLN A 58 26.52 -16.53 18.95
CA GLN A 58 27.68 -15.79 18.44
C GLN A 58 28.37 -16.54 17.31
N THR A 59 28.55 -17.86 17.43
CA THR A 59 29.13 -18.69 16.37
C THR A 59 28.25 -18.70 15.11
N ALA A 60 26.92 -18.76 15.28
CA ALA A 60 25.97 -18.69 14.18
C ALA A 60 25.90 -17.30 13.52
N ILE A 61 26.12 -16.22 14.28
CA ILE A 61 26.09 -14.83 13.79
C ILE A 61 27.48 -14.36 13.32
N GLN A 62 28.57 -15.06 13.65
CA GLN A 62 29.92 -14.60 13.33
C GLN A 62 30.22 -14.42 11.81
N PRO A 63 29.66 -15.25 10.89
CA PRO A 63 29.75 -14.99 9.46
C PRO A 63 29.10 -13.66 9.01
N PHE A 64 28.20 -13.10 9.82
CA PHE A 64 27.52 -11.82 9.56
C PHE A 64 28.35 -10.60 9.99
N LEU A 65 29.28 -10.77 10.93
CA LEU A 65 30.06 -9.65 11.48
C LEU A 65 31.39 -9.45 10.74
N ASN A 66 31.87 -10.44 9.98
CA ASN A 66 33.14 -10.33 9.25
C ASN A 66 33.24 -11.27 8.02
N PRO A 67 32.61 -10.92 6.87
CA PRO A 67 32.64 -11.77 5.67
C PRO A 67 33.92 -11.63 4.81
N ARG A 68 34.87 -10.78 5.19
CA ARG A 68 36.05 -10.39 4.37
C ARG A 68 37.13 -11.45 4.16
N THR A 69 37.08 -12.63 4.79
CA THR A 69 38.27 -13.50 4.91
C THR A 69 38.45 -14.59 3.84
N ALA A 70 37.70 -14.59 2.72
CA ALA A 70 37.78 -15.70 1.77
C ALA A 70 37.72 -15.32 0.28
N TRP A 71 38.47 -14.32 -0.20
CA TRP A 71 38.52 -14.06 -1.64
C TRP A 71 39.92 -13.75 -2.19
N GLN A 72 40.37 -14.57 -3.14
CA GLN A 72 41.53 -14.36 -4.00
C GLN A 72 41.24 -14.92 -5.40
N GLY A 73 40.71 -14.10 -6.32
CA GLY A 73 40.75 -14.38 -7.77
C GLY A 73 39.49 -13.98 -8.56
N PRO A 74 39.60 -13.46 -9.79
CA PRO A 74 38.46 -12.95 -10.56
C PRO A 74 37.55 -14.07 -11.07
N LEU A 75 36.27 -14.03 -10.67
CA LEU A 75 35.20 -14.87 -11.23
C LEU A 75 34.62 -14.24 -12.50
N ARG A 76 34.24 -15.07 -13.48
CA ARG A 76 33.37 -14.65 -14.60
C ARG A 76 31.98 -14.32 -14.03
N GLU A 77 31.27 -13.40 -14.69
CA GLU A 77 29.98 -12.84 -14.22
C GLU A 77 28.94 -13.92 -13.83
N GLU A 78 28.89 -15.02 -14.58
CA GLU A 78 27.98 -16.14 -14.33
C GLU A 78 28.31 -16.92 -13.03
N GLY A 79 29.60 -17.09 -12.74
CA GLY A 79 30.06 -17.70 -11.48
C GLY A 79 29.75 -16.83 -10.27
N LEU A 80 29.85 -15.51 -10.43
CA LEU A 80 29.51 -14.53 -9.40
C LEU A 80 28.00 -14.56 -9.06
N ARG A 81 27.13 -14.66 -10.08
CA ARG A 81 25.68 -14.72 -9.89
C ARG A 81 25.23 -16.01 -9.20
N SER A 82 25.85 -17.14 -9.54
CA SER A 82 25.59 -18.42 -8.87
C SER A 82 26.02 -18.40 -7.39
N GLU A 83 27.20 -17.87 -7.09
CA GLU A 83 27.67 -17.75 -5.69
C GLU A 83 26.79 -16.79 -4.88
N LEU A 84 26.34 -15.70 -5.49
CA LEU A 84 25.41 -14.75 -4.87
C LEU A 84 24.08 -15.40 -4.52
N ALA A 85 23.51 -16.18 -5.45
CA ALA A 85 22.27 -16.92 -5.21
C ALA A 85 22.42 -17.92 -4.04
N ASP A 86 23.56 -18.61 -3.96
CA ASP A 86 23.87 -19.54 -2.86
C ASP A 86 23.91 -18.84 -1.51
N ARG A 87 24.60 -17.70 -1.42
CA ARG A 87 24.71 -16.91 -0.17
C ARG A 87 23.36 -16.36 0.28
N VAL A 88 22.57 -15.85 -0.66
CA VAL A 88 21.22 -15.32 -0.40
C VAL A 88 20.33 -16.41 0.21
N ILE A 89 20.35 -17.62 -0.37
CA ILE A 89 19.55 -18.74 0.13
C ILE A 89 20.05 -19.22 1.49
N GLN A 90 21.37 -19.31 1.70
CA GLN A 90 21.93 -19.66 3.01
C GLN A 90 21.51 -18.67 4.10
N GLN A 91 21.52 -17.37 3.80
CA GLN A 91 21.05 -16.35 4.74
C GLN A 91 19.54 -16.48 5.00
N ALA A 92 18.74 -16.74 3.97
CA ALA A 92 17.31 -16.95 4.11
C ALA A 92 17.00 -18.16 5.02
N GLU A 93 17.71 -19.27 4.83
CA GLU A 93 17.57 -20.45 5.69
C GLU A 93 17.93 -20.11 7.15
N LEU A 94 19.01 -19.37 7.38
CA LEU A 94 19.41 -19.03 8.74
C LEU A 94 18.38 -18.11 9.44
N VAL A 95 17.87 -17.09 8.75
CA VAL A 95 16.84 -16.18 9.29
C VAL A 95 15.60 -16.96 9.72
N ARG A 96 15.24 -18.04 9.01
CA ARG A 96 14.10 -18.90 9.35
C ARG A 96 14.34 -19.78 10.58
N GLU A 97 15.59 -20.18 10.82
CA GLU A 97 15.94 -21.02 11.98
C GLU A 97 16.01 -20.21 13.29
N ILE A 98 16.28 -18.89 13.23
CA ILE A 98 16.36 -18.04 14.42
C ILE A 98 15.05 -18.07 15.25
N PRO A 99 13.85 -17.84 14.68
CA PRO A 99 12.60 -17.92 15.43
C PRO A 99 12.31 -19.32 15.98
N LYS A 100 12.68 -20.39 15.26
CA LYS A 100 12.48 -21.78 15.72
C LYS A 100 13.37 -22.11 16.90
N ALA A 101 14.64 -21.72 16.83
CA ALA A 101 15.59 -21.86 17.93
C ALA A 101 15.13 -21.04 19.14
N ALA A 102 14.67 -19.80 18.92
CA ALA A 102 14.10 -18.96 19.98
C ALA A 102 12.83 -19.58 20.58
N ALA A 103 11.89 -20.08 19.77
CA ALA A 103 10.66 -20.71 20.26
C ALA A 103 10.94 -22.01 21.04
N THR A 104 11.93 -22.81 20.60
CA THR A 104 12.37 -24.01 21.32
C THR A 104 13.01 -23.62 22.65
N PHE A 105 13.83 -22.57 22.66
CA PHE A 105 14.43 -22.01 23.87
C PHE A 105 13.36 -21.49 24.84
N PHE A 106 12.39 -20.71 24.37
CA PHE A 106 11.29 -20.21 25.20
C PHE A 106 10.35 -21.32 25.68
N LYS A 107 10.10 -22.37 24.89
CA LYS A 107 9.36 -23.56 25.36
C LYS A 107 10.12 -24.31 26.44
N SER A 108 11.45 -24.42 26.33
CA SER A 108 12.29 -25.03 27.38
C SER A 108 12.45 -24.16 28.63
N ALA A 109 12.27 -22.85 28.50
CA ALA A 109 12.25 -21.91 29.62
C ALA A 109 10.87 -21.82 30.29
N ALA A 110 9.78 -21.95 29.51
CA ALA A 110 8.40 -21.96 29.99
C ALA A 110 8.03 -23.28 30.70
N SER A 111 8.71 -24.39 30.42
CA SER A 111 8.56 -25.64 31.18
C SER A 111 9.04 -25.57 32.64
N LEU A 112 9.46 -24.40 33.13
CA LEU A 112 9.75 -24.12 34.54
C LEU A 112 8.67 -23.27 35.23
N GLU A 113 7.68 -22.73 34.50
CA GLU A 113 6.55 -21.98 35.06
C GLU A 113 5.27 -22.20 34.21
N GLU A 114 4.75 -23.42 34.16
CA GLU A 114 3.35 -23.64 33.77
C GLU A 114 2.45 -23.33 34.99
N THR A 115 2.12 -22.05 35.16
CA THR A 115 0.85 -21.68 35.80
C THR A 115 -0.17 -21.47 34.70
N SER A 116 -1.24 -22.25 34.77
CA SER A 116 -2.39 -22.24 33.88
C SER A 116 -3.00 -20.84 33.79
N SER A 117 -2.73 -20.13 32.69
CA SER A 117 -3.54 -18.97 32.30
C SER A 117 -4.78 -19.47 31.55
N THR A 118 -5.78 -19.85 32.34
CA THR A 118 -7.16 -20.12 31.91
C THR A 118 -8.05 -19.00 32.45
N ASP A 119 -7.72 -17.75 32.17
CA ASP A 119 -8.60 -16.61 32.46
C ASP A 119 -9.17 -16.07 31.16
N TYR A 120 -10.03 -16.87 30.53
CA TYR A 120 -11.07 -16.38 29.63
C TYR A 120 -12.42 -16.79 30.21
N PRO A 121 -13.41 -15.89 30.24
CA PRO A 121 -14.74 -16.26 30.70
C PRO A 121 -15.26 -17.40 29.83
N ALA A 122 -15.66 -18.49 30.48
CA ALA A 122 -16.22 -19.69 29.86
C ALA A 122 -17.63 -19.42 29.29
N SER A 123 -17.78 -18.40 28.44
CA SER A 123 -18.91 -18.33 27.53
C SER A 123 -18.73 -19.44 26.52
N LYS A 124 -19.74 -20.32 26.41
CA LYS A 124 -19.80 -21.36 25.38
C LYS A 124 -19.43 -20.71 24.03
N PRO A 125 -18.38 -21.17 23.34
CA PRO A 125 -17.93 -20.53 22.11
C PRO A 125 -19.10 -20.44 21.13
N ALA A 126 -19.19 -19.33 20.42
CA ALA A 126 -20.24 -19.15 19.43
C ALA A 126 -20.12 -20.27 18.39
N ARG A 127 -21.24 -20.92 18.05
CA ARG A 127 -21.24 -21.95 17.00
C ARG A 127 -20.65 -21.36 15.73
N SER A 128 -19.79 -22.13 15.06
CA SER A 128 -19.24 -21.68 13.78
C SER A 128 -20.32 -21.68 12.70
N PHE A 129 -20.05 -20.94 11.62
CA PHE A 129 -20.93 -20.93 10.45
C PHE A 129 -21.11 -22.31 9.82
N SER A 130 -20.05 -23.13 9.73
CA SER A 130 -20.18 -24.51 9.23
C SER A 130 -21.00 -25.41 10.16
N GLU A 131 -20.94 -25.24 11.49
CA GLU A 131 -21.79 -26.01 12.40
C GLU A 131 -23.26 -25.61 12.26
N LEU A 132 -23.55 -24.31 12.15
CA LEU A 132 -24.90 -23.83 11.87
C LEU A 132 -25.43 -24.43 10.57
N HIS A 133 -24.64 -24.38 9.50
CA HIS A 133 -25.00 -24.96 8.21
C HIS A 133 -25.24 -26.48 8.30
N LEU A 134 -24.33 -27.21 8.95
CA LEU A 134 -24.47 -28.65 9.18
C LEU A 134 -25.76 -29.01 9.91
N ASN A 135 -26.15 -28.23 10.92
CA ASN A 135 -27.41 -28.42 11.64
C ASN A 135 -28.62 -28.29 10.70
N THR A 136 -28.61 -27.32 9.77
CA THR A 136 -29.70 -27.18 8.79
C THR A 136 -29.82 -28.38 7.85
N LEU A 137 -28.70 -29.01 7.52
CA LEU A 137 -28.67 -30.20 6.66
C LEU A 137 -29.17 -31.45 7.39
N LEU A 138 -28.90 -31.56 8.69
CA LEU A 138 -29.32 -32.68 9.54
C LEU A 138 -30.72 -32.51 10.16
N GLY A 139 -31.25 -31.29 10.17
CA GLY A 139 -32.51 -30.92 10.82
C GLY A 139 -32.40 -30.71 12.34
N ASP A 140 -33.38 -30.00 12.89
CA ASP A 140 -33.38 -29.47 14.27
C ASP A 140 -33.19 -30.53 15.37
N ALA A 141 -33.62 -31.77 15.11
CA ALA A 141 -33.49 -32.88 16.06
C ALA A 141 -32.02 -33.21 16.42
N ASN A 142 -31.07 -32.81 15.57
CA ASN A 142 -29.64 -33.08 15.75
C ASN A 142 -28.87 -31.93 16.41
N ASP A 143 -29.53 -30.82 16.76
CA ASP A 143 -28.86 -29.61 17.25
C ASP A 143 -28.07 -29.84 18.57
N GLN A 144 -28.56 -30.76 19.40
CA GLN A 144 -27.96 -31.13 20.69
C GLN A 144 -26.83 -32.16 20.58
N ASN A 145 -26.65 -32.79 19.42
CA ASN A 145 -25.59 -33.78 19.25
C ASN A 145 -24.21 -33.11 19.37
N PRO A 146 -23.17 -33.81 19.86
CA PRO A 146 -21.82 -33.30 19.79
C PRO A 146 -21.35 -33.21 18.34
N LEU A 147 -20.52 -32.22 18.02
CA LEU A 147 -20.04 -31.96 16.65
C LEU A 147 -19.46 -33.21 15.94
N PRO A 148 -18.62 -34.06 16.56
CA PRO A 148 -18.16 -35.30 15.94
C PRO A 148 -19.28 -36.23 15.49
N LEU A 149 -20.35 -36.34 16.29
CA LEU A 149 -21.52 -37.16 15.92
C LEU A 149 -22.28 -36.54 14.75
N LYS A 150 -22.44 -35.22 14.71
CA LYS A 150 -23.09 -34.51 13.59
C LYS A 150 -22.33 -34.75 12.28
N VAL A 151 -21.01 -34.54 12.30
CA VAL A 151 -20.14 -34.76 11.13
C VAL A 151 -20.28 -36.21 10.64
N LYS A 152 -20.19 -37.17 11.54
CA LYS A 152 -20.34 -38.59 11.20
C LYS A 152 -21.71 -38.93 10.63
N GLN A 153 -22.78 -38.41 11.23
CA GLN A 153 -24.15 -38.60 10.75
C GLN A 153 -24.31 -38.05 9.34
N TYR A 154 -23.82 -36.83 9.09
CA TYR A 154 -23.91 -36.21 7.78
C TYR A 154 -23.13 -36.99 6.72
N LEU A 155 -21.88 -37.36 7.01
CA LEU A 155 -21.05 -38.09 6.06
C LEU A 155 -21.61 -39.50 5.74
N ALA A 156 -22.35 -40.11 6.66
CA ALA A 156 -23.06 -41.37 6.42
C ALA A 156 -24.27 -41.24 5.48
N VAL A 157 -24.88 -40.06 5.37
CA VAL A 157 -26.08 -39.81 4.54
C VAL A 157 -25.86 -38.75 3.46
N ALA A 158 -24.61 -38.31 3.28
CA ALA A 158 -24.27 -37.22 2.36
C ALA A 158 -24.74 -37.58 0.94
N PRO A 159 -25.39 -36.65 0.21
CA PRO A 159 -25.92 -36.94 -1.12
C PRO A 159 -24.82 -37.39 -2.10
N LEU A 160 -23.64 -36.83 -1.94
CA LEU A 160 -22.44 -37.23 -2.66
C LEU A 160 -21.75 -38.38 -1.90
N GLN A 161 -21.88 -39.59 -2.42
CA GLN A 161 -21.26 -40.76 -1.82
C GLN A 161 -19.72 -40.66 -1.88
N LEU A 162 -19.08 -40.62 -0.70
CA LEU A 162 -17.63 -40.63 -0.58
C LEU A 162 -17.02 -42.03 -0.79
N GLY A 163 -17.84 -43.09 -0.81
CA GLY A 163 -17.39 -44.47 -0.97
C GLY A 163 -16.46 -44.92 0.16
N ALA A 164 -15.44 -45.73 -0.16
CA ALA A 164 -14.45 -46.23 0.79
C ALA A 164 -13.37 -45.20 1.18
N VAL A 165 -13.50 -43.96 0.69
CA VAL A 165 -12.53 -42.88 0.89
C VAL A 165 -12.77 -42.16 2.23
N TYR A 166 -13.88 -42.46 2.90
CA TYR A 166 -14.23 -41.89 4.19
C TYR A 166 -13.73 -42.78 5.34
N ASP A 167 -12.78 -42.27 6.13
CA ASP A 167 -12.26 -42.93 7.33
C ASP A 167 -12.31 -42.03 8.57
N ALA A 168 -11.85 -42.55 9.71
CA ALA A 168 -11.85 -41.83 10.98
C ALA A 168 -10.90 -40.61 10.99
N ASP A 169 -9.85 -40.61 10.17
CA ASP A 169 -8.94 -39.48 10.05
C ASP A 169 -9.61 -38.32 9.29
N TYR A 170 -10.29 -38.63 8.19
CA TYR A 170 -11.11 -37.66 7.47
C TYR A 170 -12.19 -37.03 8.37
N GLU A 171 -12.92 -37.85 9.16
CA GLU A 171 -13.90 -37.36 10.16
C GLU A 171 -13.26 -36.34 11.11
N ALA A 172 -12.12 -36.72 11.70
CA ALA A 172 -11.40 -35.89 12.67
C ALA A 172 -10.93 -34.56 12.06
N GLN A 173 -10.50 -34.57 10.79
CA GLN A 173 -10.10 -33.35 10.09
C GLN A 173 -11.28 -32.41 9.82
N MET A 174 -12.46 -32.93 9.46
CA MET A 174 -13.66 -32.10 9.30
C MET A 174 -14.09 -31.46 10.62
N VAL A 175 -14.09 -32.23 11.71
CA VAL A 175 -14.38 -31.69 13.05
C VAL A 175 -13.40 -30.58 13.42
N LYS A 176 -12.10 -30.85 13.28
CA LYS A 176 -11.05 -29.88 13.61
C LYS A 176 -11.15 -28.60 12.78
N ALA A 177 -11.53 -28.71 11.51
CA ALA A 177 -11.73 -27.55 10.65
C ALA A 177 -12.90 -26.68 11.13
N ILE A 178 -14.02 -27.28 11.56
CA ILE A 178 -15.17 -26.54 12.09
C ILE A 178 -14.84 -25.88 13.44
N GLU A 179 -14.11 -26.56 14.32
CA GLU A 179 -13.66 -25.98 15.60
C GLU A 179 -12.67 -24.82 15.38
N THR A 180 -11.77 -24.97 14.40
CA THR A 180 -10.82 -23.91 14.03
C THR A 180 -11.53 -22.70 13.45
N GLU A 181 -12.58 -22.91 12.64
CA GLU A 181 -13.43 -21.81 12.16
C GLU A 181 -14.07 -21.04 13.32
N ALA A 182 -14.64 -21.72 14.32
CA ALA A 182 -15.24 -21.05 15.49
C ALA A 182 -14.22 -20.13 16.17
N ALA A 183 -13.00 -20.64 16.42
CA ALA A 183 -11.94 -19.89 17.08
C ALA A 183 -11.47 -18.64 16.30
N TYR A 184 -11.48 -18.69 14.96
CA TYR A 184 -11.14 -17.54 14.13
C TYR A 184 -12.31 -16.57 13.94
N GLN A 185 -13.55 -17.08 13.88
CA GLN A 185 -14.75 -16.26 13.81
C GLN A 185 -14.86 -15.32 15.03
N GLU A 186 -14.56 -15.82 16.23
CA GLU A 186 -14.49 -15.01 17.46
C GLU A 186 -13.43 -13.88 17.39
N ARG A 187 -12.43 -14.03 16.53
CA ARG A 187 -11.36 -13.04 16.30
C ARG A 187 -11.69 -12.07 15.16
N GLY A 188 -12.89 -12.12 14.60
CA GLY A 188 -13.31 -11.24 13.50
C GLY A 188 -12.80 -11.65 12.12
N TYR A 189 -12.66 -12.97 11.88
CA TYR A 189 -12.31 -13.53 10.57
C TYR A 189 -13.51 -14.23 9.91
N LEU A 190 -13.62 -14.10 8.60
CA LEU A 190 -14.43 -14.98 7.76
C LEU A 190 -13.58 -16.19 7.35
N THR A 191 -14.15 -17.38 7.43
CA THR A 191 -13.48 -18.61 7.01
C THR A 191 -14.05 -19.12 5.70
N LEU A 192 -13.17 -19.51 4.77
CA LEU A 192 -13.52 -20.13 3.49
C LEU A 192 -12.79 -21.46 3.32
N TYR A 193 -13.44 -22.39 2.63
CA TYR A 193 -12.94 -23.76 2.42
C TYR A 193 -12.66 -24.00 0.94
N HIS A 194 -11.39 -24.16 0.60
CA HIS A 194 -10.91 -24.48 -0.75
C HIS A 194 -10.27 -25.87 -0.76
N ALA A 195 -10.89 -26.82 -1.45
CA ALA A 195 -10.30 -28.13 -1.68
C ALA A 195 -9.48 -28.16 -2.98
N ALA A 196 -8.37 -28.89 -2.93
CA ALA A 196 -7.48 -29.06 -4.07
C ALA A 196 -6.99 -30.51 -4.17
N PRO A 197 -6.83 -31.04 -5.39
CA PRO A 197 -6.22 -32.34 -5.60
C PRO A 197 -4.73 -32.27 -5.29
N ARG A 198 -4.12 -33.44 -5.08
CA ARG A 198 -2.75 -33.54 -4.59
C ARG A 198 -1.72 -32.86 -5.48
N GLU A 199 -1.91 -32.92 -6.79
CA GLU A 199 -1.07 -32.25 -7.78
C GLU A 199 -0.99 -30.75 -7.49
N VAL A 200 -2.14 -30.12 -7.24
CA VAL A 200 -2.24 -28.69 -6.92
C VAL A 200 -1.71 -28.40 -5.52
N ALA A 201 -1.92 -29.29 -4.55
CA ALA A 201 -1.35 -29.16 -3.21
C ALA A 201 0.19 -29.08 -3.22
N VAL A 202 0.84 -29.93 -4.04
CA VAL A 202 2.30 -29.91 -4.22
C VAL A 202 2.75 -28.58 -4.84
N LEU A 203 1.96 -27.97 -5.72
CA LEU A 203 2.26 -26.64 -6.24
C LEU A 203 2.22 -25.58 -5.14
N TYR A 204 1.19 -25.57 -4.30
CA TYR A 204 1.08 -24.57 -3.22
C TYR A 204 2.25 -24.70 -2.23
N ASP A 205 2.66 -25.93 -1.94
CA ASP A 205 3.85 -26.21 -1.15
C ASP A 205 5.12 -25.68 -1.82
N LEU A 206 5.26 -25.90 -3.12
CA LEU A 206 6.40 -25.40 -3.89
C LEU A 206 6.43 -23.88 -3.93
N TYR A 207 5.30 -23.24 -4.17
CA TYR A 207 5.16 -21.78 -4.24
C TYR A 207 5.54 -21.16 -2.91
N THR A 208 5.06 -21.74 -1.82
CA THR A 208 5.38 -21.35 -0.46
C THR A 208 6.87 -21.50 -0.19
N ALA A 209 7.45 -22.67 -0.51
CA ALA A 209 8.87 -22.95 -0.27
C ALA A 209 9.80 -22.03 -1.08
N VAL A 210 9.53 -21.84 -2.38
CA VAL A 210 10.31 -20.91 -3.23
C VAL A 210 10.19 -19.49 -2.69
N THR A 211 8.98 -19.03 -2.37
CA THR A 211 8.77 -17.68 -1.81
C THR A 211 9.54 -17.50 -0.51
N GLN A 212 9.59 -18.51 0.35
CA GLN A 212 10.36 -18.44 1.61
C GLN A 212 11.88 -18.40 1.38
N HIS A 213 12.40 -18.96 0.28
CA HIS A 213 13.79 -18.79 -0.11
C HIS A 213 14.06 -17.39 -0.69
N LEU A 214 13.11 -16.85 -1.46
CA LEU A 214 13.21 -15.52 -2.07
C LEU A 214 12.85 -14.37 -1.13
N SER A 215 12.13 -14.65 -0.05
CA SER A 215 11.68 -13.71 0.97
C SER A 215 11.59 -14.44 2.30
N PRO A 216 12.68 -14.52 3.08
CA PRO A 216 12.71 -15.28 4.33
C PRO A 216 11.75 -14.76 5.41
N SER A 217 11.29 -13.51 5.30
CA SER A 217 10.23 -12.95 6.14
C SER A 217 8.82 -13.37 5.73
N ALA A 218 8.63 -13.96 4.55
CA ALA A 218 7.34 -14.44 4.08
C ALA A 218 6.95 -15.71 4.84
N THR A 219 6.07 -15.56 5.82
CA THR A 219 5.52 -16.68 6.62
C THR A 219 4.21 -17.22 6.06
N GLN A 220 3.56 -16.47 5.16
CA GLN A 220 2.28 -16.84 4.58
C GLN A 220 2.38 -18.02 3.62
N TYR A 221 1.40 -18.91 3.69
CA TYR A 221 1.18 -19.95 2.69
C TYR A 221 0.74 -19.32 1.37
N LYS A 222 1.28 -19.80 0.25
CA LYS A 222 1.03 -19.23 -1.08
C LYS A 222 0.21 -20.19 -1.95
N LEU A 223 -0.92 -19.70 -2.44
CA LEU A 223 -1.81 -20.44 -3.32
C LEU A 223 -1.52 -20.18 -4.82
N ARG A 224 -0.66 -19.20 -5.15
CA ARG A 224 -0.32 -18.83 -6.54
C ARG A 224 1.15 -18.46 -6.70
N TRP A 225 1.60 -18.46 -7.95
CA TRP A 225 2.96 -18.12 -8.36
C TRP A 225 3.08 -16.66 -8.78
N GLY A 226 3.71 -15.84 -7.95
CA GLY A 226 4.05 -14.44 -8.27
C GLY A 226 2.86 -13.49 -8.47
N GLU A 227 3.18 -12.22 -8.72
CA GLU A 227 2.21 -11.13 -8.94
C GLU A 227 1.86 -10.93 -10.42
N MET A 228 2.62 -11.54 -11.34
CA MET A 228 2.51 -11.29 -12.78
C MET A 228 1.13 -11.56 -13.40
N PRO A 229 0.40 -12.63 -13.02
CA PRO A 229 -0.98 -12.80 -13.50
C PRO A 229 -1.88 -11.60 -13.19
N PHE A 230 -1.55 -10.86 -12.13
CA PHE A 230 -2.33 -9.76 -11.62
C PHE A 230 -1.94 -8.38 -12.18
N LYS A 231 -0.93 -8.28 -13.05
CA LYS A 231 -0.39 -6.98 -13.50
C LYS A 231 -1.42 -6.01 -14.10
N HIS A 232 -2.54 -6.54 -14.59
CA HIS A 232 -3.64 -5.78 -15.20
C HIS A 232 -4.83 -5.58 -14.27
N PHE A 233 -4.79 -6.15 -13.07
CA PHE A 233 -5.88 -6.16 -12.10
C PHE A 233 -5.47 -5.41 -10.85
N GLN A 234 -5.87 -4.14 -10.77
CA GLN A 234 -5.54 -3.28 -9.63
C GLN A 234 -6.29 -3.72 -8.36
N ASN A 235 -7.45 -4.35 -8.52
CA ASN A 235 -8.36 -4.72 -7.44
C ASN A 235 -9.33 -5.81 -7.91
N ILE A 236 -10.19 -6.25 -7.01
CA ILE A 236 -11.19 -7.28 -7.29
C ILE A 236 -12.25 -6.83 -8.30
N GLU A 237 -12.57 -5.54 -8.35
CA GLU A 237 -13.57 -4.99 -9.27
C GLU A 237 -13.11 -5.13 -10.73
N THR A 238 -11.87 -4.73 -11.01
CA THR A 238 -11.25 -4.89 -12.35
C THR A 238 -11.11 -6.36 -12.74
N PHE A 239 -10.79 -7.23 -11.77
CA PHE A 239 -10.79 -8.68 -11.96
C PHE A 239 -12.19 -9.21 -12.32
N MET A 240 -13.21 -8.82 -11.58
CA MET A 240 -14.59 -9.24 -11.82
C MET A 240 -15.13 -8.72 -13.15
N GLU A 241 -14.84 -7.48 -13.51
CA GLU A 241 -15.25 -6.87 -14.77
C GLU A 241 -14.67 -7.62 -15.97
N HIS A 242 -13.37 -7.92 -15.95
CA HIS A 242 -12.72 -8.70 -17.01
C HIS A 242 -13.37 -10.08 -17.21
N PHE A 243 -13.56 -10.83 -16.12
CA PHE A 243 -14.17 -12.16 -16.24
C PHE A 243 -15.67 -12.12 -16.54
N ARG A 244 -16.35 -11.00 -16.25
CA ARG A 244 -17.72 -10.74 -16.70
C ARG A 244 -17.78 -10.48 -18.20
N GLU A 245 -16.83 -9.73 -18.74
CA GLU A 245 -16.72 -9.46 -20.18
C GLU A 245 -16.43 -10.74 -20.95
N VAL A 246 -15.39 -11.49 -20.54
CA VAL A 246 -15.01 -12.76 -21.18
C VAL A 246 -16.13 -13.80 -21.07
N GLY A 247 -16.88 -13.81 -19.96
CA GLY A 247 -18.01 -14.70 -19.73
C GLY A 247 -19.36 -14.22 -20.29
N GLY A 248 -19.38 -13.23 -21.19
CA GLY A 248 -20.60 -12.81 -21.90
C GLY A 248 -21.65 -12.15 -21.01
N GLY A 249 -21.22 -11.36 -20.02
CA GLY A 249 -22.08 -10.66 -19.07
C GLY A 249 -22.23 -11.35 -17.72
N THR A 250 -21.68 -12.55 -17.55
CA THR A 250 -21.59 -13.25 -16.26
C THR A 250 -20.15 -13.64 -15.97
N ILE A 251 -19.77 -13.66 -14.68
CA ILE A 251 -18.44 -14.13 -14.30
C ILE A 251 -18.42 -15.65 -14.42
N ASP A 252 -17.63 -16.16 -15.37
CA ASP A 252 -17.40 -17.59 -15.54
C ASP A 252 -16.01 -17.97 -15.00
N ASN A 253 -16.00 -18.67 -13.87
CA ASN A 253 -14.76 -19.15 -13.24
C ASN A 253 -14.13 -20.36 -13.97
N TYR A 254 -14.74 -20.79 -15.06
CA TYR A 254 -14.25 -21.81 -15.99
C TYR A 254 -13.61 -21.19 -17.25
N THR A 255 -13.43 -19.88 -17.31
CA THR A 255 -12.54 -19.29 -18.33
C THR A 255 -11.09 -19.79 -18.15
N GLN A 256 -10.30 -19.79 -19.22
CA GLN A 256 -8.97 -20.42 -19.26
C GLN A 256 -7.99 -19.82 -18.22
N ASP A 257 -8.14 -18.53 -17.91
CA ASP A 257 -7.21 -17.79 -17.06
C ASP A 257 -7.78 -17.47 -15.66
N PHE A 258 -9.04 -17.81 -15.35
CA PHE A 258 -9.59 -17.52 -14.02
C PHE A 258 -8.80 -18.24 -12.92
N ALA A 259 -8.53 -19.53 -13.11
CA ALA A 259 -7.82 -20.34 -12.12
C ALA A 259 -6.39 -19.84 -11.87
N ASP A 260 -5.83 -19.03 -12.76
CA ASP A 260 -4.49 -18.46 -12.60
C ASP A 260 -4.46 -17.35 -11.54
N MET A 261 -5.60 -16.70 -11.29
CA MET A 261 -5.70 -15.52 -10.42
C MET A 261 -6.74 -15.66 -9.30
N GLY A 262 -7.70 -16.57 -9.48
CA GLY A 262 -8.79 -16.78 -8.54
C GLY A 262 -8.89 -18.22 -8.05
N ALA A 263 -9.53 -18.41 -6.90
CA ALA A 263 -9.91 -19.71 -6.37
C ALA A 263 -11.42 -19.79 -6.09
N SER A 264 -11.96 -21.00 -6.17
CA SER A 264 -13.33 -21.33 -5.74
C SER A 264 -13.29 -21.91 -4.34
N ALA A 265 -14.18 -21.45 -3.47
CA ALA A 265 -14.30 -21.93 -2.11
C ALA A 265 -15.77 -21.99 -1.67
N ASN A 266 -16.07 -22.77 -0.64
CA ASN A 266 -17.35 -22.71 0.06
C ASN A 266 -17.22 -21.86 1.32
N LEU A 267 -18.32 -21.23 1.73
CA LEU A 267 -18.41 -20.59 3.05
C LEU A 267 -18.50 -21.66 4.15
N PRO A 268 -19.49 -22.58 4.12
CA PRO A 268 -19.49 -23.71 5.04
C PRO A 268 -18.72 -24.90 4.42
N ILE A 269 -18.05 -25.69 5.25
CA ILE A 269 -17.26 -26.85 4.77
C ILE A 269 -18.11 -27.89 4.00
N PHE A 270 -19.38 -28.04 4.38
CA PHE A 270 -20.37 -28.92 3.75
C PHE A 270 -21.25 -28.19 2.72
N GLY A 271 -20.83 -27.03 2.24
CA GLY A 271 -21.52 -26.27 1.20
C GLY A 271 -21.64 -27.03 -0.12
N SER A 272 -22.65 -26.67 -0.91
CA SER A 272 -22.93 -27.32 -2.21
C SER A 272 -23.11 -28.83 -2.15
N PRO A 273 -23.95 -29.35 -1.22
CA PRO A 273 -24.06 -30.79 -0.93
C PRO A 273 -24.58 -31.63 -2.10
N GLN A 274 -25.13 -31.01 -3.15
CA GLN A 274 -25.64 -31.68 -4.36
C GLN A 274 -24.68 -31.56 -5.56
N HIS A 275 -23.59 -30.79 -5.44
CA HIS A 275 -22.71 -30.46 -6.57
C HIS A 275 -21.28 -30.97 -6.34
N HIS A 276 -20.98 -32.17 -6.86
CA HIS A 276 -19.67 -32.81 -6.73
C HIS A 276 -18.49 -31.98 -7.25
N THR A 277 -18.72 -31.03 -8.17
CA THR A 277 -17.71 -30.12 -8.70
C THR A 277 -17.47 -28.87 -7.85
N SER A 278 -18.26 -28.65 -6.80
CA SER A 278 -18.20 -27.43 -5.99
C SER A 278 -18.26 -27.66 -4.47
N ALA A 279 -18.42 -28.91 -4.03
CA ALA A 279 -18.42 -29.29 -2.63
C ALA A 279 -16.99 -29.55 -2.14
N SER A 280 -16.42 -28.62 -1.37
CA SER A 280 -15.05 -28.74 -0.84
C SER A 280 -14.84 -30.02 -0.02
N TYR A 281 -15.79 -30.44 0.81
CA TYR A 281 -15.67 -31.72 1.53
C TYR A 281 -15.53 -32.90 0.56
N TYR A 282 -16.36 -32.96 -0.50
CA TYR A 282 -16.33 -34.02 -1.47
C TYR A 282 -15.02 -34.03 -2.28
N LEU A 283 -14.61 -32.88 -2.79
CA LEU A 283 -13.36 -32.72 -3.56
C LEU A 283 -12.13 -33.08 -2.72
N PHE A 284 -12.14 -32.71 -1.43
CA PHE A 284 -11.10 -33.06 -0.48
C PHE A 284 -11.01 -34.58 -0.28
N GLY A 285 -12.15 -35.24 -0.06
CA GLY A 285 -12.22 -36.69 0.10
C GLY A 285 -11.72 -37.41 -1.15
N GLN A 286 -12.33 -37.12 -2.30
CA GLN A 286 -12.06 -37.78 -3.58
C GLN A 286 -10.71 -37.43 -4.22
N ASN A 287 -9.91 -36.55 -3.61
CA ASN A 287 -8.65 -36.07 -4.17
C ASN A 287 -8.81 -35.59 -5.63
N THR A 288 -9.85 -34.79 -5.88
CA THR A 288 -10.22 -34.39 -7.23
C THR A 288 -10.50 -32.89 -7.32
N SER A 289 -10.67 -32.40 -8.54
CA SER A 289 -11.18 -31.05 -8.78
C SER A 289 -12.22 -31.10 -9.89
N SER A 290 -12.99 -30.03 -10.02
CA SER A 290 -13.96 -29.87 -11.11
C SER A 290 -13.33 -29.82 -12.50
N ARG A 291 -12.01 -29.64 -12.60
CA ARG A 291 -11.29 -29.58 -13.87
C ARG A 291 -10.08 -30.48 -13.85
N VAL A 292 -9.99 -31.40 -14.80
CA VAL A 292 -8.74 -32.12 -15.04
C VAL A 292 -7.79 -31.17 -15.77
N VAL A 293 -7.13 -30.28 -15.03
CA VAL A 293 -6.01 -29.48 -15.55
C VAL A 293 -4.74 -30.19 -15.14
N ASP A 294 -3.96 -30.70 -16.11
CA ASP A 294 -2.58 -31.09 -15.81
C ASP A 294 -1.79 -29.80 -15.57
N PRO A 295 -1.43 -29.46 -14.31
CA PRO A 295 -0.73 -28.22 -14.02
C PRO A 295 0.71 -28.21 -14.58
N PHE A 296 1.13 -29.32 -15.17
CA PHE A 296 2.43 -29.50 -15.79
C PHE A 296 2.35 -29.63 -17.32
N ALA A 297 1.17 -29.46 -17.91
CA ALA A 297 1.01 -29.45 -19.36
C ALA A 297 1.78 -28.30 -20.01
N GLU A 298 2.05 -28.43 -21.32
CA GLU A 298 2.57 -27.32 -22.11
C GLU A 298 1.56 -26.16 -22.11
N GLY A 299 2.04 -24.94 -21.90
CA GLY A 299 1.23 -23.75 -21.68
C GLY A 299 0.64 -23.61 -20.28
N SER A 300 0.95 -24.50 -19.34
CA SER A 300 0.49 -24.38 -17.95
C SER A 300 0.99 -23.11 -17.27
N ILE A 301 0.25 -22.63 -16.26
CA ILE A 301 0.68 -21.49 -15.44
C ILE A 301 2.05 -21.69 -14.80
N LEU A 302 2.38 -22.93 -14.41
CA LEU A 302 3.69 -23.22 -13.83
C LEU A 302 4.80 -23.03 -14.88
N GLN A 303 4.59 -23.51 -16.11
CA GLN A 303 5.53 -23.28 -17.21
C GLN A 303 5.65 -21.79 -17.53
N LYS A 304 4.53 -21.07 -17.67
CA LYS A 304 4.50 -19.62 -17.90
C LYS A 304 5.24 -18.88 -16.78
N GLY A 305 5.00 -19.25 -15.53
CA GLY A 305 5.62 -18.66 -14.35
C GLY A 305 7.14 -18.85 -14.31
N PHE A 306 7.62 -20.04 -14.66
CA PHE A 306 9.06 -20.32 -14.80
C PHE A 306 9.69 -19.54 -15.95
N MET A 307 9.05 -19.51 -17.13
CA MET A 307 9.55 -18.77 -18.29
C MET A 307 9.61 -17.26 -18.03
N VAL A 308 8.57 -16.69 -17.41
CA VAL A 308 8.54 -15.27 -16.99
C VAL A 308 9.63 -14.97 -15.94
N SER A 309 10.08 -15.99 -15.20
CA SER A 309 11.22 -15.86 -14.28
C SER A 309 12.58 -15.89 -14.98
N GLY A 310 12.61 -15.78 -16.32
CA GLY A 310 13.84 -15.73 -17.13
C GLY A 310 14.44 -17.11 -17.45
N LEU A 311 13.69 -18.20 -17.23
CA LEU A 311 14.15 -19.56 -17.49
C LEU A 311 13.94 -19.94 -18.96
N SER A 312 14.91 -20.67 -19.52
CA SER A 312 14.77 -21.22 -20.88
C SER A 312 13.70 -22.31 -20.91
N LEU A 313 13.25 -22.68 -22.13
CA LEU A 313 12.29 -23.77 -22.29
C LEU A 313 12.84 -25.10 -21.75
N GLU A 314 14.13 -25.40 -22.00
CA GLU A 314 14.79 -26.62 -21.53
C GLU A 314 14.88 -26.69 -20.00
N GLU A 315 15.24 -25.57 -19.35
CA GLU A 315 15.29 -25.47 -17.90
C GLU A 315 13.90 -25.60 -17.28
N THR A 316 12.92 -24.96 -17.92
CA THR A 316 11.53 -25.06 -17.52
C THR A 316 11.04 -26.51 -17.60
N GLN A 317 11.37 -27.24 -18.67
CA GLN A 317 11.05 -28.66 -18.79
C GLN A 317 11.75 -29.51 -17.72
N LEU A 318 13.02 -29.21 -17.43
CA LEU A 318 13.76 -29.88 -16.35
C LEU A 318 13.09 -29.65 -14.98
N LEU A 319 12.66 -28.42 -14.70
CA LEU A 319 11.94 -28.07 -13.47
C LEU A 319 10.59 -28.77 -13.40
N LEU A 320 9.79 -28.73 -14.46
CA LEU A 320 8.51 -29.43 -14.53
C LEU A 320 8.70 -30.93 -14.26
N LYS A 321 9.75 -31.56 -14.80
CA LYS A 321 10.08 -32.96 -14.50
C LYS A 321 10.40 -33.18 -13.02
N ARG A 322 11.12 -32.26 -12.37
CA ARG A 322 11.38 -32.33 -10.92
C ARG A 322 10.10 -32.20 -10.10
N VAL A 323 9.22 -31.25 -10.43
CA VAL A 323 7.95 -31.06 -9.72
C VAL A 323 7.00 -32.24 -9.95
N ARG A 324 6.91 -32.78 -11.18
CA ARG A 324 6.18 -34.04 -11.43
C ARG A 324 6.69 -35.16 -10.53
N SER A 325 8.00 -35.28 -10.35
CA SER A 325 8.60 -36.28 -9.44
C SER A 325 8.26 -36.06 -7.96
N LEU A 326 7.88 -34.85 -7.53
CA LEU A 326 7.34 -34.61 -6.18
C LEU A 326 5.90 -35.11 -6.07
N VAL A 327 5.07 -34.83 -7.10
CA VAL A 327 3.68 -35.31 -7.16
C VAL A 327 3.62 -36.83 -7.08
N GLU A 328 4.45 -37.53 -7.86
CA GLU A 328 4.52 -39.00 -7.86
C GLU A 328 4.75 -39.59 -6.46
N GLN A 329 5.58 -38.95 -5.64
CA GLN A 329 5.86 -39.40 -4.26
C GLN A 329 4.70 -39.18 -3.30
N THR A 330 3.71 -38.39 -3.69
CA THR A 330 2.54 -38.08 -2.88
C THR A 330 1.26 -38.72 -3.41
N ARG A 331 1.33 -39.57 -4.44
CA ARG A 331 0.15 -40.21 -5.06
C ARG A 331 -0.69 -41.06 -4.10
N GLU A 332 -0.08 -41.61 -3.06
CA GLU A 332 -0.79 -42.40 -2.04
C GLU A 332 -1.57 -41.53 -1.04
N ARG A 333 -1.35 -40.21 -1.04
CA ARG A 333 -2.08 -39.26 -0.18
C ARG A 333 -3.41 -38.88 -0.84
N GLY A 334 -4.38 -38.53 -0.01
CA GLY A 334 -5.64 -37.96 -0.46
C GLY A 334 -5.52 -36.49 -0.87
N GLY A 335 -6.68 -35.86 -1.04
CA GLY A 335 -6.78 -34.43 -1.36
C GLY A 335 -6.29 -33.54 -0.23
N MET A 336 -6.25 -32.24 -0.50
CA MET A 336 -5.92 -31.20 0.47
C MET A 336 -7.12 -30.27 0.65
N LEU A 337 -7.37 -29.87 1.89
CA LEU A 337 -8.31 -28.80 2.21
C LEU A 337 -7.55 -27.60 2.78
N CYS A 338 -7.63 -26.48 2.10
CA CYS A 338 -7.19 -25.18 2.59
C CYS A 338 -8.36 -24.48 3.26
N GLN A 339 -8.17 -24.11 4.51
CA GLN A 339 -9.05 -23.25 5.28
C GLN A 339 -8.43 -21.85 5.31
N LEU A 340 -9.08 -20.89 4.67
CA LEU A 340 -8.61 -19.52 4.56
C LEU A 340 -9.39 -18.64 5.54
N HIS A 341 -8.68 -18.04 6.50
CA HIS A 341 -9.24 -17.08 7.45
C HIS A 341 -8.88 -15.68 7.00
N ILE A 342 -9.86 -14.93 6.52
CA ILE A 342 -9.71 -13.57 5.99
C ILE A 342 -10.27 -12.58 7.03
N PRO A 343 -9.51 -11.55 7.46
CA PRO A 343 -10.05 -10.54 8.37
C PRO A 343 -11.31 -9.89 7.78
N ASN A 344 -12.36 -9.68 8.58
CA ASN A 344 -13.64 -9.16 8.07
C ASN A 344 -13.50 -7.85 7.27
N GLY A 345 -12.57 -6.97 7.67
CA GLY A 345 -12.29 -5.71 6.96
C GLY A 345 -11.61 -5.87 5.58
N GLU A 346 -11.05 -7.06 5.29
CA GLU A 346 -10.35 -7.37 4.04
C GLU A 346 -11.21 -8.24 3.10
N VAL A 347 -12.31 -8.83 3.58
CA VAL A 347 -13.15 -9.78 2.82
C VAL A 347 -13.61 -9.21 1.49
N GLN A 348 -14.04 -7.96 1.45
CA GLN A 348 -14.56 -7.33 0.22
C GLN A 348 -13.46 -7.07 -0.81
N ALA A 349 -12.22 -6.81 -0.39
CA ALA A 349 -11.09 -6.60 -1.28
C ALA A 349 -10.55 -7.92 -1.86
N ALA A 350 -10.80 -9.05 -1.18
CA ALA A 350 -10.25 -10.34 -1.52
C ALA A 350 -11.28 -11.33 -2.09
N THR A 351 -12.59 -11.09 -1.93
CA THR A 351 -13.61 -12.08 -2.26
C THR A 351 -14.93 -11.49 -2.75
N TYR A 352 -15.70 -12.29 -3.49
CA TYR A 352 -17.10 -12.01 -3.80
C TYR A 352 -17.98 -13.25 -3.61
N ALA A 353 -19.27 -13.01 -3.34
CA ALA A 353 -20.27 -14.06 -3.23
C ALA A 353 -20.61 -14.65 -4.60
N ALA A 354 -20.65 -15.97 -4.67
CA ALA A 354 -20.94 -16.70 -5.89
C ALA A 354 -21.94 -17.82 -5.62
N VAL A 355 -22.53 -18.32 -6.70
CA VAL A 355 -23.33 -19.55 -6.70
C VAL A 355 -22.70 -20.59 -7.63
N SER A 356 -23.37 -21.73 -7.80
CA SER A 356 -23.01 -22.76 -8.76
C SER A 356 -22.65 -22.17 -10.13
N MET A 357 -21.60 -22.73 -10.73
CA MET A 357 -20.93 -22.22 -11.94
C MET A 357 -20.13 -20.91 -11.78
N GLY A 358 -19.94 -20.42 -10.55
CA GLY A 358 -19.14 -19.23 -10.26
C GLY A 358 -19.80 -17.91 -10.61
N ARG A 359 -21.09 -17.94 -10.94
CA ARG A 359 -21.87 -16.74 -11.18
C ARG A 359 -21.92 -15.91 -9.90
N GLU A 360 -21.75 -14.60 -10.05
CA GLU A 360 -21.92 -13.63 -8.98
C GLU A 360 -23.30 -13.81 -8.33
N TYR A 361 -23.32 -13.96 -7.01
CA TYR A 361 -24.57 -14.06 -6.28
C TYR A 361 -25.22 -12.68 -6.21
N ARG A 362 -26.49 -12.61 -6.63
CA ARG A 362 -27.27 -11.38 -6.68
C ARG A 362 -28.61 -11.58 -5.99
N LYS A 363 -29.02 -10.58 -5.21
CA LYS A 363 -30.35 -10.52 -4.59
C LYS A 363 -31.06 -9.30 -5.15
N GLU A 364 -32.24 -9.49 -5.74
CA GLU A 364 -33.00 -8.40 -6.39
C GLU A 364 -32.14 -7.63 -7.42
N ASP A 365 -31.42 -8.38 -8.26
CA ASP A 365 -30.49 -7.90 -9.30
C ASP A 365 -29.24 -7.14 -8.81
N LYS A 366 -29.07 -6.98 -7.49
CA LYS A 366 -27.91 -6.33 -6.89
C LYS A 366 -26.88 -7.34 -6.40
N PRO A 367 -25.58 -7.14 -6.70
CA PRO A 367 -24.51 -7.90 -6.05
C PRO A 367 -24.63 -7.77 -4.53
N ILE A 368 -24.47 -8.88 -3.83
CA ILE A 368 -24.42 -8.92 -2.37
C ILE A 368 -23.01 -9.30 -1.92
N THR A 369 -22.54 -8.66 -0.85
CA THR A 369 -21.21 -8.99 -0.31
C THR A 369 -21.24 -10.35 0.36
N LEU A 370 -20.07 -10.95 0.55
CA LEU A 370 -19.97 -12.27 1.18
C LEU A 370 -20.41 -12.26 2.65
N LEU A 371 -20.11 -11.18 3.37
CA LEU A 371 -20.54 -10.99 4.76
C LEU A 371 -22.06 -10.80 4.85
N ASP A 372 -22.66 -10.05 3.91
CA ASP A 372 -24.12 -9.88 3.87
C ASP A 372 -24.84 -11.18 3.50
N ALA A 373 -24.28 -11.97 2.57
CA ALA A 373 -24.82 -13.29 2.23
C ALA A 373 -24.74 -14.25 3.42
N LYS A 374 -23.62 -14.23 4.16
CA LYS A 374 -23.46 -14.96 5.43
C LYS A 374 -24.52 -14.53 6.46
N ALA A 375 -24.66 -13.23 6.69
CA ALA A 375 -25.64 -12.68 7.64
C ALA A 375 -27.09 -13.02 7.23
N ALA A 376 -27.39 -13.00 5.94
CA ALA A 376 -28.69 -13.41 5.40
C ALA A 376 -28.98 -14.90 5.67
N PHE A 377 -27.97 -15.78 5.52
CA PHE A 377 -28.09 -17.19 5.88
C PHE A 377 -28.30 -17.36 7.38
N GLU A 378 -27.55 -16.65 8.23
CA GLU A 378 -27.71 -16.72 9.69
C GLU A 378 -29.10 -16.26 10.14
N ALA A 379 -29.68 -15.28 9.45
CA ALA A 379 -31.04 -14.79 9.71
C ALA A 379 -32.12 -15.77 9.21
N ASN A 380 -31.87 -16.51 8.13
CA ASN A 380 -32.78 -17.52 7.60
C ASN A 380 -32.03 -18.77 7.08
N PRO A 381 -31.65 -19.70 7.98
CA PRO A 381 -30.85 -20.87 7.59
C PRO A 381 -31.61 -21.87 6.69
N ASN A 382 -32.93 -21.70 6.55
CA ASN A 382 -33.80 -22.51 5.69
C ASN A 382 -33.89 -22.00 4.24
N ASP A 383 -33.24 -20.87 3.92
CA ASP A 383 -33.13 -20.41 2.54
C ASP A 383 -32.35 -21.44 1.71
N ILE A 384 -33.06 -22.15 0.83
CA ILE A 384 -32.50 -23.25 0.03
C ILE A 384 -31.35 -22.76 -0.85
N GLN A 385 -31.47 -21.58 -1.44
CA GLN A 385 -30.45 -21.05 -2.33
C GLN A 385 -29.16 -20.75 -1.57
N LEU A 386 -29.26 -20.07 -0.42
CA LEU A 386 -28.09 -19.81 0.43
C LEU A 386 -27.52 -21.10 1.04
N ARG A 387 -28.38 -22.03 1.42
CA ARG A 387 -27.97 -23.31 2.01
C ARG A 387 -27.24 -24.20 1.02
N GLU A 388 -27.70 -24.26 -0.23
CA GLU A 388 -27.20 -25.24 -1.20
C GLU A 388 -26.24 -24.64 -2.22
N GLU A 389 -26.35 -23.37 -2.57
CA GLU A 389 -25.57 -22.80 -3.66
C GLU A 389 -24.51 -21.79 -3.21
N LEU A 390 -24.57 -21.26 -1.99
CA LEU A 390 -23.65 -20.20 -1.56
C LEU A 390 -22.19 -20.66 -1.58
N GLN A 391 -21.41 -19.94 -2.37
CA GLN A 391 -19.98 -20.11 -2.57
C GLN A 391 -19.27 -18.77 -2.46
N ALA A 392 -17.95 -18.84 -2.41
CA ALA A 392 -17.07 -17.70 -2.56
C ALA A 392 -16.17 -17.89 -3.78
N ARG A 393 -15.76 -16.76 -4.33
CA ARG A 393 -14.64 -16.68 -5.24
C ARG A 393 -13.61 -15.74 -4.62
N ILE A 394 -12.36 -16.17 -4.64
CA ILE A 394 -11.25 -15.50 -3.97
C ILE A 394 -10.36 -14.91 -5.04
N PHE A 395 -10.07 -13.62 -4.94
CA PHE A 395 -9.05 -12.91 -5.71
C PHE A 395 -7.70 -13.09 -5.02
N LEU A 396 -6.81 -13.90 -5.60
CA LEU A 396 -5.58 -14.36 -4.93
C LEU A 396 -4.42 -13.35 -5.04
N HIS A 397 -4.73 -12.06 -5.24
CA HIS A 397 -3.73 -11.01 -5.32
C HIS A 397 -2.95 -10.93 -3.99
N PRO A 398 -1.61 -10.89 -3.99
CA PRO A 398 -0.82 -10.93 -2.75
C PRO A 398 -1.16 -9.84 -1.74
N GLU A 399 -1.45 -8.62 -2.21
CA GLU A 399 -1.87 -7.52 -1.34
C GLU A 399 -3.28 -7.74 -0.74
N ALA A 400 -4.23 -8.24 -1.53
CA ALA A 400 -5.57 -8.56 -1.04
C ALA A 400 -5.56 -9.73 -0.03
N MET A 401 -4.57 -10.62 -0.15
CA MET A 401 -4.40 -11.79 0.72
C MET A 401 -3.43 -11.55 1.89
N ALA A 402 -2.94 -10.32 2.10
CA ALA A 402 -1.88 -10.04 3.06
C ALA A 402 -2.27 -10.31 4.53
N GLY A 403 -3.52 -10.11 4.92
CA GLY A 403 -4.01 -10.46 6.26
C GLY A 403 -4.51 -11.89 6.40
N THR A 404 -4.54 -12.67 5.31
CA THR A 404 -5.16 -14.00 5.31
C THR A 404 -4.26 -15.05 5.98
N VAL A 405 -4.85 -15.81 6.90
CA VAL A 405 -4.21 -16.99 7.50
C VAL A 405 -4.73 -18.25 6.80
N VAL A 406 -3.83 -19.11 6.32
CA VAL A 406 -4.22 -20.36 5.68
C VAL A 406 -3.80 -21.54 6.56
N ILE A 407 -4.77 -22.38 6.89
CA ILE A 407 -4.58 -23.67 7.58
C ILE A 407 -4.84 -24.79 6.59
N ARG A 408 -4.00 -25.82 6.65
CA ARG A 408 -4.03 -26.96 5.73
C ARG A 408 -4.41 -28.24 6.47
N TYR A 409 -5.24 -29.04 5.81
CA TYR A 409 -5.62 -30.39 6.18
C TYR A 409 -5.29 -31.32 5.00
N ASP A 410 -4.77 -32.51 5.29
CA ASP A 410 -4.33 -33.50 4.30
C ASP A 410 -5.04 -34.81 4.57
N HIS A 411 -5.84 -35.27 3.61
CA HIS A 411 -6.50 -36.55 3.74
C HIS A 411 -5.46 -37.69 3.59
N HIS A 412 -5.43 -38.65 4.52
CA HIS A 412 -4.38 -39.66 4.64
C HIS A 412 -2.97 -39.03 4.77
N PRO A 413 -2.65 -38.42 5.92
CA PRO A 413 -1.35 -37.82 6.15
C PRO A 413 -0.26 -38.88 6.01
N ALA A 414 0.86 -38.50 5.39
CA ALA A 414 1.98 -39.41 5.23
C ALA A 414 2.57 -39.83 6.59
N THR A 415 3.19 -41.00 6.60
CA THR A 415 4.04 -41.39 7.73
C THR A 415 5.11 -40.33 7.97
N LYS A 416 5.58 -40.16 9.22
CA LYS A 416 6.62 -39.18 9.55
C LYS A 416 7.86 -39.31 8.66
N ALA A 417 8.22 -40.52 8.25
CA ALA A 417 9.35 -40.78 7.35
C ALA A 417 9.07 -40.29 5.92
N ALA A 418 7.89 -40.62 5.37
CA ALA A 418 7.50 -40.18 4.03
C ALA A 418 7.28 -38.66 3.98
N GLU A 419 6.77 -38.04 5.05
CA GLU A 419 6.66 -36.59 5.16
C GLU A 419 8.03 -35.93 5.19
N LYS A 420 8.97 -36.46 5.98
CA LYS A 420 10.35 -35.95 6.01
C LYS A 420 11.00 -36.03 4.62
N ALA A 421 10.90 -37.17 3.94
CA ALA A 421 11.45 -37.36 2.60
C ALA A 421 10.83 -36.39 1.57
N TYR A 422 9.50 -36.18 1.64
CA TYR A 422 8.81 -35.20 0.83
C TYR A 422 9.32 -33.78 1.07
N GLN A 423 9.43 -33.37 2.34
CA GLN A 423 9.91 -32.03 2.71
C GLN A 423 11.37 -31.79 2.30
N GLU A 424 12.23 -32.79 2.42
CA GLU A 424 13.62 -32.71 1.94
C GLU A 424 13.67 -32.47 0.43
N LYS A 425 12.93 -33.24 -0.35
CA LYS A 425 12.90 -33.10 -1.81
C LYS A 425 12.21 -31.81 -2.27
N LEU A 426 11.17 -31.38 -1.55
CA LEU A 426 10.51 -30.10 -1.76
C LEU A 426 11.51 -28.95 -1.55
N LYS A 427 12.25 -28.99 -0.43
CA LYS A 427 13.30 -28.02 -0.12
C LYS A 427 14.38 -28.00 -1.20
N GLU A 428 14.88 -29.16 -1.62
CA GLU A 428 15.88 -29.27 -2.70
C GLU A 428 15.37 -28.65 -4.01
N SER A 429 14.11 -28.94 -4.36
CA SER A 429 13.49 -28.41 -5.58
C SER A 429 13.28 -26.90 -5.50
N ALA A 430 12.77 -26.41 -4.38
CA ALA A 430 12.53 -24.99 -4.14
C ALA A 430 13.85 -24.19 -4.11
N THR A 431 14.87 -24.71 -3.44
CA THR A 431 16.24 -24.14 -3.44
C THR A 431 16.78 -24.07 -4.86
N PHE A 432 16.68 -25.15 -5.63
CA PHE A 432 17.16 -25.15 -7.01
C PHE A 432 16.44 -24.10 -7.86
N ILE A 433 15.11 -24.00 -7.77
CA ILE A 433 14.33 -23.00 -8.51
C ILE A 433 14.73 -21.58 -8.09
N ALA A 434 14.77 -21.31 -6.78
CA ALA A 434 15.17 -20.01 -6.26
C ALA A 434 16.57 -19.60 -6.72
N LYS A 435 17.54 -20.54 -6.77
CA LYS A 435 18.88 -20.28 -7.31
C LYS A 435 18.84 -19.85 -8.77
N GLN A 436 18.09 -20.58 -9.59
CA GLN A 436 17.97 -20.27 -11.01
C GLN A 436 17.33 -18.89 -11.23
N MET A 437 16.27 -18.57 -10.48
CA MET A 437 15.61 -17.26 -10.53
C MET A 437 16.57 -16.12 -10.13
N LEU A 438 17.31 -16.30 -9.03
CA LEU A 438 18.27 -15.30 -8.54
C LEU A 438 19.46 -15.13 -9.49
N ALA A 439 19.95 -16.21 -10.10
CA ALA A 439 21.10 -16.18 -10.99
C ALA A 439 20.80 -15.47 -12.33
N LYS A 440 19.56 -15.53 -12.82
CA LYS A 440 19.22 -14.99 -14.14
C LYS A 440 18.72 -13.56 -14.15
N GLY A 441 18.20 -13.05 -13.03
CA GLY A 441 18.30 -11.63 -12.70
C GLY A 441 17.82 -10.63 -13.76
N GLU A 442 16.75 -10.91 -14.51
CA GLU A 442 15.91 -9.84 -15.05
C GLU A 442 14.86 -9.50 -13.98
N THR A 443 15.17 -8.41 -13.30
CA THR A 443 14.71 -7.96 -11.97
C THR A 443 13.25 -7.52 -11.86
N GLU A 444 12.35 -7.98 -12.73
CA GLU A 444 10.91 -7.70 -12.55
C GLU A 444 10.22 -8.71 -11.62
N VAL A 445 10.76 -9.93 -11.47
CA VAL A 445 10.20 -10.94 -10.55
C VAL A 445 10.69 -10.79 -9.09
N VAL A 446 11.70 -9.95 -8.86
CA VAL A 446 12.21 -9.59 -7.51
C VAL A 446 11.39 -8.46 -6.86
N TYR A 447 10.30 -8.01 -7.49
CA TYR A 447 9.32 -7.12 -6.85
C TYR A 447 8.45 -7.81 -5.79
N LEU A 448 8.65 -9.11 -5.54
CA LEU A 448 8.15 -9.77 -4.34
C LEU A 448 8.76 -9.12 -3.09
N GLN A 449 7.95 -8.26 -2.48
CA GLN A 449 8.18 -7.40 -1.34
C GLN A 449 9.03 -7.99 -0.20
N ALA A 450 10.35 -7.85 -0.27
CA ALA A 450 11.18 -7.76 0.93
C ALA A 450 12.30 -6.73 0.73
N PRO A 451 12.21 -5.56 1.39
CA PRO A 451 13.32 -4.61 1.49
C PRO A 451 14.62 -5.28 1.97
N ALA A 452 14.52 -6.35 2.77
CA ALA A 452 15.66 -7.11 3.26
C ALA A 452 16.43 -7.83 2.15
N MET A 453 15.76 -8.49 1.20
CA MET A 453 16.43 -9.24 0.14
C MET A 453 17.05 -8.32 -0.91
N ARG A 454 16.38 -7.21 -1.22
CA ARG A 454 16.97 -6.14 -2.03
C ARG A 454 18.19 -5.52 -1.35
N ARG A 455 18.13 -5.25 -0.04
CA ARG A 455 19.28 -4.75 0.74
C ARG A 455 20.40 -5.78 0.83
N ILE A 456 20.10 -7.06 1.02
CA ILE A 456 21.08 -8.15 1.07
C ILE A 456 21.75 -8.29 -0.31
N TYR A 457 20.97 -8.35 -1.38
CA TYR A 457 21.47 -8.40 -2.75
C TYR A 457 22.34 -7.17 -3.06
N ASN A 458 21.87 -5.96 -2.74
CA ASN A 458 22.62 -4.73 -2.98
C ASN A 458 23.88 -4.64 -2.10
N ALA A 459 23.82 -5.08 -0.84
CA ALA A 459 24.98 -5.15 0.05
C ALA A 459 26.01 -6.18 -0.44
N LEU A 460 25.58 -7.34 -0.91
CA LEU A 460 26.46 -8.36 -1.49
C LEU A 460 27.02 -7.92 -2.84
N VAL A 461 26.24 -7.26 -3.70
CA VAL A 461 26.78 -6.70 -4.96
C VAL A 461 27.81 -5.61 -4.65
N LYS A 462 27.53 -4.74 -3.67
CA LYS A 462 28.49 -3.74 -3.18
C LYS A 462 29.76 -4.38 -2.64
N GLU A 463 29.64 -5.47 -1.89
CA GLU A 463 30.77 -6.22 -1.35
C GLU A 463 31.59 -6.90 -2.45
N LEU A 464 30.92 -7.60 -3.38
CA LEU A 464 31.54 -8.41 -4.42
C LEU A 464 32.13 -7.59 -5.56
N THR A 465 31.54 -6.43 -5.89
CA THR A 465 31.94 -5.63 -7.05
C THR A 465 32.57 -4.29 -6.66
N GLY A 466 32.49 -3.90 -5.38
CA GLY A 466 32.83 -2.56 -4.91
C GLY A 466 31.86 -1.47 -5.37
N LYS A 467 30.83 -1.80 -6.15
CA LYS A 467 29.84 -0.85 -6.69
C LYS A 467 28.57 -0.90 -5.87
N ASP A 468 28.22 0.22 -5.26
CA ASP A 468 26.94 0.37 -4.57
C ASP A 468 25.83 0.57 -5.61
N ASN A 469 25.05 -0.48 -5.87
CA ASN A 469 23.97 -0.48 -6.86
C ASN A 469 22.89 0.56 -6.56
N GLU A 470 22.74 1.00 -5.30
CA GLU A 470 21.82 2.06 -4.87
C GLU A 470 22.45 3.46 -4.93
N ALA A 471 23.77 3.56 -5.11
CA ALA A 471 24.46 4.83 -5.29
C ALA A 471 24.53 5.28 -6.75
N ASP A 472 24.06 4.45 -7.69
CA ASP A 472 23.94 4.81 -9.10
C ASP A 472 22.77 5.81 -9.29
N PRO A 473 23.05 7.10 -9.54
CA PRO A 473 22.02 8.11 -9.69
C PRO A 473 21.04 7.76 -10.81
N ALA A 474 21.52 7.12 -11.90
CA ALA A 474 20.67 6.77 -13.03
C ALA A 474 19.58 5.75 -12.65
N LYS A 475 19.91 4.76 -11.79
CA LYS A 475 18.93 3.79 -11.30
C LYS A 475 17.95 4.40 -10.32
N ALA A 476 18.42 5.28 -9.44
CA ALA A 476 17.56 6.02 -8.52
C ALA A 476 16.56 6.89 -9.29
N ALA A 477 17.01 7.60 -10.32
CA ALA A 477 16.17 8.41 -11.18
C ALA A 477 15.10 7.59 -11.93
N ASN A 478 15.49 6.46 -12.53
CA ASN A 478 14.54 5.56 -13.22
C ASN A 478 13.50 4.96 -12.26
N GLN A 479 13.90 4.66 -11.03
CA GLN A 479 12.96 4.14 -10.02
C GLN A 479 11.97 5.21 -9.57
N PHE A 480 12.45 6.44 -9.35
CA PHE A 480 11.60 7.58 -9.04
C PHE A 480 10.60 7.85 -10.17
N GLU A 481 11.08 7.89 -11.42
CA GLU A 481 10.26 8.06 -12.63
C GLU A 481 9.12 7.04 -12.67
N ARG A 482 9.42 5.76 -12.44
CA ARG A 482 8.39 4.70 -12.41
C ARG A 482 7.33 4.96 -11.34
N PHE A 483 7.73 5.29 -10.11
CA PHE A 483 6.77 5.56 -9.04
C PHE A 483 5.95 6.82 -9.30
N PHE A 484 6.57 7.84 -9.91
CA PHE A 484 5.90 9.08 -10.30
C PHE A 484 4.87 8.85 -11.41
N VAL A 485 5.26 8.21 -12.52
CA VAL A 485 4.37 7.90 -13.65
C VAL A 485 3.20 7.00 -13.23
N SER A 486 3.44 6.06 -12.32
CA SER A 486 2.40 5.18 -11.76
C SER A 486 1.60 5.79 -10.60
N LYS A 487 1.85 7.06 -10.23
CA LYS A 487 1.16 7.79 -9.16
C LYS A 487 1.22 7.10 -7.78
N GLN A 488 2.30 6.36 -7.48
CA GLN A 488 2.47 5.62 -6.23
C GLN A 488 3.05 6.50 -5.10
N THR A 489 2.19 7.30 -4.46
CA THR A 489 2.57 8.27 -3.39
C THR A 489 3.36 7.66 -2.24
N TYR A 490 2.87 6.56 -1.65
CA TYR A 490 3.55 5.89 -0.53
C TYR A 490 4.96 5.41 -0.89
N ASN A 491 5.15 4.90 -2.11
CA ASN A 491 6.45 4.42 -2.57
C ASN A 491 7.43 5.57 -2.83
N LEU A 492 6.94 6.72 -3.29
CA LEU A 492 7.74 7.94 -3.46
C LEU A 492 8.25 8.50 -2.13
N GLU A 493 7.38 8.65 -1.12
CA GLU A 493 7.80 9.13 0.20
C GLU A 493 8.83 8.20 0.84
N ARG A 494 8.57 6.88 0.77
CA ARG A 494 9.49 5.87 1.29
C ARG A 494 10.83 5.87 0.54
N PHE A 495 10.81 6.10 -0.77
CA PHE A 495 12.01 6.22 -1.59
C PHE A 495 12.83 7.44 -1.18
N LEU A 496 12.22 8.61 -1.03
CA LEU A 496 12.95 9.84 -0.65
C LEU A 496 13.49 9.79 0.77
N ALA A 497 12.78 9.13 1.69
CA ALA A 497 13.30 8.85 3.02
C ALA A 497 14.57 7.96 3.00
N GLN A 498 14.70 7.09 1.99
CA GLN A 498 15.88 6.24 1.78
C GLN A 498 16.99 6.94 0.99
N HIS A 499 16.63 7.93 0.17
CA HIS A 499 17.54 8.69 -0.68
C HIS A 499 17.42 10.20 -0.42
N PRO A 500 17.78 10.71 0.77
CA PRO A 500 17.61 12.13 1.11
C PRO A 500 18.42 13.07 0.21
N GLN A 501 19.49 12.57 -0.43
CA GLN A 501 20.29 13.27 -1.42
C GLN A 501 19.71 13.22 -2.85
N PHE A 502 18.54 12.59 -3.07
CA PHE A 502 18.00 12.39 -4.42
C PHE A 502 17.87 13.71 -5.18
N PHE A 503 17.29 14.73 -4.54
CA PHE A 503 17.09 16.05 -5.12
C PHE A 503 18.38 16.87 -5.27
N THR A 504 19.50 16.48 -4.65
CA THR A 504 20.77 17.22 -4.75
C THR A 504 21.71 16.66 -5.82
N GLN A 505 21.40 15.50 -6.40
CA GLN A 505 22.22 14.86 -7.44
C GLN A 505 21.86 15.39 -8.84
N PRO A 506 22.79 16.03 -9.58
CA PRO A 506 22.50 16.68 -10.86
C PRO A 506 21.79 15.80 -11.90
N ALA A 507 22.18 14.54 -12.02
CA ALA A 507 21.56 13.59 -12.96
C ALA A 507 20.07 13.34 -12.66
N ASN A 508 19.69 13.30 -11.37
CA ASN A 508 18.31 13.13 -10.97
C ASN A 508 17.51 14.40 -11.22
N GLN A 509 18.13 15.56 -11.00
CA GLN A 509 17.52 16.86 -11.30
C GLN A 509 17.19 16.94 -12.79
N GLU A 510 18.17 16.67 -13.67
CA GLU A 510 17.99 16.71 -15.12
C GLU A 510 16.88 15.74 -15.58
N LYS A 511 16.86 14.51 -15.05
CA LYS A 511 15.82 13.54 -15.35
C LYS A 511 14.44 14.01 -14.88
N LEU A 512 14.31 14.54 -13.66
CA LEU A 512 13.09 15.16 -13.14
C LEU A 512 12.61 16.30 -14.04
N CYS A 513 13.52 17.19 -14.46
CA CYS A 513 13.20 18.28 -15.38
C CYS A 513 12.61 17.74 -16.69
N SER A 514 13.18 16.65 -17.24
CA SER A 514 12.66 16.02 -18.45
C SER A 514 11.36 15.23 -18.27
N LEU A 515 10.85 15.09 -17.03
CA LEU A 515 9.56 14.45 -16.77
C LEU A 515 8.44 15.48 -16.57
N MET A 516 8.79 16.73 -16.29
CA MET A 516 7.85 17.76 -15.85
C MET A 516 7.81 18.86 -16.91
N HIS A 517 6.91 18.69 -17.87
CA HIS A 517 6.73 19.58 -19.02
C HIS A 517 5.61 20.61 -18.79
N SER A 518 4.80 20.41 -17.75
CA SER A 518 3.62 21.22 -17.47
C SER A 518 3.54 21.63 -16.00
N ALA A 519 2.82 22.71 -15.72
CA ALA A 519 2.49 23.12 -14.36
C ALA A 519 1.75 22.02 -13.59
N GLU A 520 0.86 21.27 -14.25
CA GLU A 520 0.07 20.21 -13.62
C GLU A 520 0.96 19.08 -13.07
N GLU A 521 2.00 18.67 -13.79
CA GLU A 521 2.92 17.62 -13.34
C GLU A 521 3.73 18.06 -12.11
N TRP A 522 4.19 19.32 -12.09
CA TRP A 522 4.86 19.89 -10.91
C TRP A 522 3.91 19.99 -9.72
N MET A 523 2.65 20.39 -9.95
CA MET A 523 1.62 20.47 -8.91
C MET A 523 1.25 19.09 -8.37
N MET A 524 1.17 18.08 -9.22
CA MET A 524 1.00 16.69 -8.82
C MET A 524 2.18 16.25 -7.95
N LEU A 525 3.41 16.49 -8.36
CA LEU A 525 4.60 16.11 -7.59
C LEU A 525 4.60 16.72 -6.18
N MET A 526 4.25 18.01 -6.06
CA MET A 526 4.14 18.66 -4.75
C MET A 526 3.00 18.10 -3.89
N ALA A 527 1.87 17.74 -4.49
CA ALA A 527 0.76 17.09 -3.79
C ALA A 527 1.19 15.73 -3.21
N MET A 528 1.98 15.00 -4.00
CA MET A 528 2.48 13.67 -3.61
C MET A 528 3.57 13.75 -2.54
N LEU A 529 4.24 14.90 -2.40
CA LEU A 529 5.42 15.08 -1.54
C LEU A 529 5.33 16.34 -0.65
N PRO A 530 4.32 16.44 0.24
CA PRO A 530 4.11 17.64 1.05
C PRO A 530 5.32 17.99 1.94
N ASN A 531 6.07 16.98 2.38
CA ASN A 531 7.27 17.15 3.21
C ASN A 531 8.52 17.59 2.42
N HIS A 532 8.47 17.55 1.08
CA HIS A 532 9.60 17.89 0.20
C HIS A 532 9.31 19.05 -0.75
N VAL A 533 8.21 19.79 -0.51
CA VAL A 533 7.83 20.97 -1.29
C VAL A 533 9.00 21.96 -1.49
N PRO A 534 9.85 22.30 -0.50
CA PRO A 534 10.98 23.20 -0.73
C PRO A 534 11.94 22.70 -1.81
N GLN A 535 12.32 21.41 -1.77
CA GLN A 535 13.25 20.83 -2.73
C GLN A 535 12.62 20.73 -4.12
N VAL A 536 11.34 20.38 -4.19
CA VAL A 536 10.59 20.34 -5.46
C VAL A 536 10.50 21.72 -6.08
N VAL A 537 10.21 22.76 -5.30
CA VAL A 537 10.18 24.15 -5.77
C VAL A 537 11.55 24.60 -6.27
N GLU A 538 12.62 24.31 -5.52
CA GLU A 538 13.98 24.67 -5.94
C GLU A 538 14.35 24.03 -7.29
N LEU A 539 13.97 22.76 -7.47
CA LEU A 539 14.18 22.04 -8.71
C LEU A 539 13.33 22.55 -9.86
N MET A 540 12.05 22.81 -9.60
CA MET A 540 11.12 23.38 -10.56
C MET A 540 11.70 24.67 -11.13
N VAL A 541 12.17 25.59 -10.29
CA VAL A 541 12.74 26.86 -10.78
C VAL A 541 14.06 26.64 -11.53
N LYS A 542 14.94 25.73 -11.08
CA LYS A 542 16.16 25.39 -11.83
C LYS A 542 15.84 24.80 -13.21
N ALA A 543 14.83 23.94 -13.28
CA ALA A 543 14.38 23.27 -14.50
C ALA A 543 13.84 24.27 -15.53
N THR A 544 13.06 25.22 -15.03
CA THR A 544 12.27 26.14 -15.84
C THR A 544 12.89 27.53 -15.89
N ASN A 545 14.16 27.70 -15.50
CA ASN A 545 14.81 29.01 -15.36
C ASN A 545 14.79 29.88 -16.63
N LYS A 546 14.44 29.31 -17.79
CA LYS A 546 14.20 30.03 -19.05
C LYS A 546 12.75 29.99 -19.55
N SER A 547 11.90 29.12 -19.03
CA SER A 547 10.52 28.87 -19.46
C SER A 547 9.49 28.96 -18.34
N PHE A 548 9.84 29.43 -17.13
CA PHE A 548 8.91 29.44 -15.98
C PHE A 548 7.65 30.21 -16.34
N ALA A 549 7.80 31.43 -16.87
CA ALA A 549 6.66 32.23 -17.34
C ALA A 549 5.94 31.63 -18.56
N GLU A 550 6.61 30.79 -19.37
CA GLU A 550 5.99 30.07 -20.49
C GLU A 550 5.19 28.84 -20.02
N THR A 551 5.59 28.26 -18.88
CA THR A 551 5.04 27.01 -18.33
C THR A 551 3.96 27.29 -17.27
N PHE A 552 4.11 28.38 -16.52
CA PHE A 552 3.22 28.81 -15.45
C PHE A 552 2.63 30.16 -15.80
N ASN A 553 1.30 30.23 -15.87
CA ASN A 553 0.57 31.48 -15.86
C ASN A 553 0.26 31.92 -14.42
N VAL A 554 -0.37 33.08 -14.25
CA VAL A 554 -0.79 33.60 -12.93
C VAL A 554 -1.66 32.60 -12.16
N ALA A 555 -2.60 31.91 -12.83
CA ALA A 555 -3.46 30.94 -12.16
C ALA A 555 -2.67 29.77 -11.56
N SER A 556 -1.71 29.22 -12.31
CA SER A 556 -0.83 28.16 -11.81
C SER A 556 0.07 28.65 -10.66
N LEU A 557 0.56 29.90 -10.73
CA LEU A 557 1.33 30.50 -9.63
C LEU A 557 0.47 30.66 -8.37
N ILE A 558 -0.77 31.11 -8.51
CA ILE A 558 -1.72 31.22 -7.40
C ILE A 558 -1.97 29.85 -6.78
N GLU A 559 -2.25 28.83 -7.58
CA GLU A 559 -2.47 27.48 -7.06
C GLU A 559 -1.23 26.97 -6.31
N LEU A 560 -0.03 27.28 -6.80
CA LEU A 560 1.23 26.95 -6.15
C LEU A 560 1.40 27.69 -4.81
N LEU A 561 1.06 28.97 -4.76
CA LEU A 561 1.05 29.78 -3.53
C LEU A 561 0.02 29.28 -2.50
N VAL A 562 -1.11 28.74 -2.94
CA VAL A 562 -2.14 28.13 -2.08
C VAL A 562 -1.64 26.85 -1.43
N ARG A 563 -0.87 26.02 -2.16
CA ARG A 563 -0.33 24.76 -1.63
C ARG A 563 0.86 24.97 -0.70
N ILE A 564 1.57 26.09 -0.85
CA ILE A 564 2.70 26.45 0.00
C ILE A 564 2.19 27.15 1.26
N ASN A 565 2.14 26.42 2.38
CA ASN A 565 1.64 26.95 3.66
C ASN A 565 2.69 27.71 4.49
N SER A 566 3.99 27.67 4.14
CA SER A 566 5.02 28.37 4.90
C SER A 566 5.42 29.69 4.25
N ASP A 567 5.44 30.77 5.05
CA ASP A 567 5.92 32.08 4.61
C ASP A 567 7.35 32.03 4.06
N HIS A 568 8.24 31.25 4.69
CA HIS A 568 9.61 31.05 4.19
C HIS A 568 9.65 30.41 2.80
N GLN A 569 8.75 29.48 2.51
CA GLN A 569 8.67 28.85 1.20
C GLN A 569 8.12 29.82 0.16
N LYS A 570 7.13 30.66 0.51
CA LYS A 570 6.61 31.72 -0.37
C LYS A 570 7.69 32.73 -0.73
N VAL A 571 8.45 33.19 0.27
CA VAL A 571 9.61 34.10 0.08
C VAL A 571 10.64 33.45 -0.85
N ALA A 572 11.02 32.19 -0.59
CA ALA A 572 12.01 31.50 -1.41
C ALA A 572 11.55 31.35 -2.87
N LEU A 573 10.32 30.89 -3.10
CA LEU A 573 9.73 30.79 -4.44
C LEU A 573 9.77 32.13 -5.16
N LEU A 574 9.22 33.18 -4.55
CA LEU A 574 9.09 34.49 -5.19
C LEU A 574 10.44 35.15 -5.44
N GLN A 575 11.42 34.93 -4.56
CA GLN A 575 12.79 35.39 -4.79
C GLN A 575 13.44 34.67 -5.98
N MET A 576 13.15 33.38 -6.14
CA MET A 576 13.68 32.59 -7.24
C MET A 576 13.04 32.95 -8.59
N ILE A 577 11.75 33.30 -8.62
CA ILE A 577 11.04 33.68 -9.87
C ILE A 577 10.92 35.20 -10.05
N GLN A 578 11.61 36.01 -9.24
CA GLN A 578 11.43 37.46 -9.21
C GLN A 578 11.59 38.09 -10.60
N ASP A 579 12.53 37.62 -11.43
CA ASP A 579 12.79 38.21 -12.75
C ASP A 579 11.71 37.82 -13.79
N GLN A 580 10.87 36.84 -13.47
CA GLN A 580 9.81 36.32 -14.33
C GLN A 580 8.43 36.91 -13.98
N LEU A 581 8.26 37.49 -12.78
CA LEU A 581 6.98 38.07 -12.35
C LEU A 581 6.41 39.09 -13.36
N PRO A 582 7.21 40.01 -13.97
CA PRO A 582 6.70 40.94 -14.96
C PRO A 582 6.21 40.29 -16.26
N LEU A 583 6.61 39.05 -16.54
CA LEU A 583 6.15 38.28 -17.70
C LEU A 583 4.88 37.48 -17.41
N MET A 584 4.52 37.31 -16.14
CA MET A 584 3.35 36.53 -15.72
C MET A 584 2.18 37.44 -15.36
N ILE A 585 2.45 38.56 -14.69
CA ILE A 585 1.44 39.48 -14.16
C ILE A 585 1.12 40.50 -15.25
N HIS A 586 -0.08 40.41 -15.82
CA HIS A 586 -0.47 41.21 -16.99
C HIS A 586 -1.54 42.27 -16.69
N SER A 587 -2.14 42.25 -15.50
CA SER A 587 -3.18 43.19 -15.09
C SER A 587 -3.06 43.60 -13.62
N GLY A 588 -3.74 44.70 -13.24
CA GLY A 588 -3.87 45.09 -11.84
C GLY A 588 -4.58 44.03 -10.98
N GLU A 589 -5.50 43.26 -11.58
CA GLU A 589 -6.18 42.14 -10.93
C GLU A 589 -5.23 40.95 -10.67
N ASP A 590 -4.38 40.57 -11.62
CA ASP A 590 -3.37 39.51 -11.39
C ASP A 590 -2.45 39.85 -10.22
N PHE A 591 -2.02 41.13 -10.18
CA PHE A 591 -1.17 41.64 -9.11
C PHE A 591 -1.87 41.55 -7.75
N GLU A 592 -3.12 42.01 -7.68
CA GLU A 592 -3.93 41.94 -6.47
C GLU A 592 -4.12 40.50 -5.97
N GLN A 593 -4.45 39.57 -6.87
CA GLN A 593 -4.65 38.18 -6.51
C GLN A 593 -3.38 37.57 -5.92
N ILE A 594 -2.22 37.74 -6.56
CA ILE A 594 -0.94 37.24 -6.03
C ILE A 594 -0.64 37.86 -4.67
N MET A 595 -0.80 39.18 -4.54
CA MET A 595 -0.54 39.89 -3.29
C MET A 595 -1.45 39.40 -2.15
N SER A 596 -2.71 39.05 -2.43
CA SER A 596 -3.64 38.52 -1.43
C SER A 596 -3.18 37.20 -0.80
N TYR A 597 -2.47 36.35 -1.55
CA TYR A 597 -1.97 35.06 -1.07
C TYR A 597 -0.64 35.16 -0.31
N ILE A 598 0.08 36.27 -0.45
CA ILE A 598 1.38 36.48 0.19
C ILE A 598 1.34 37.58 1.25
N PHE A 599 0.20 38.22 1.47
CA PHE A 599 0.04 39.24 2.49
C PHE A 599 0.37 38.68 3.89
N GLY A 600 1.24 39.38 4.62
CA GLY A 600 1.79 38.99 5.90
C GLY A 600 3.00 38.05 5.85
N SER A 601 3.41 37.55 4.67
CA SER A 601 4.49 36.55 4.55
C SER A 601 5.91 37.14 4.48
N GLY A 602 6.04 38.45 4.28
CA GLY A 602 7.30 39.13 4.01
C GLY A 602 7.75 39.05 2.53
N ALA A 603 7.03 38.31 1.69
CA ALA A 603 7.32 38.20 0.26
C ALA A 603 6.78 39.39 -0.56
N GLU A 604 5.93 40.24 0.02
CA GLU A 604 5.33 41.41 -0.64
C GLU A 604 6.39 42.35 -1.20
N ARG A 605 7.47 42.57 -0.44
CA ARG A 605 8.56 43.46 -0.86
C ARG A 605 9.29 42.91 -2.09
N ILE A 606 9.40 41.60 -2.23
CA ILE A 606 10.06 40.94 -3.37
C ILE A 606 9.22 41.16 -4.64
N VAL A 607 7.91 40.91 -4.54
CA VAL A 607 6.99 41.12 -5.66
C VAL A 607 6.95 42.60 -6.03
N PHE A 608 6.89 43.51 -5.05
CA PHE A 608 6.94 44.94 -5.33
C PHE A 608 8.24 45.36 -6.03
N GLU A 609 9.42 45.00 -5.51
CA GLU A 609 10.70 45.40 -6.11
C GLU A 609 10.88 44.85 -7.53
N SER A 610 10.46 43.62 -7.76
CA SER A 610 10.45 43.03 -9.10
C SER A 610 9.50 43.77 -10.05
N MET A 611 8.28 44.05 -9.58
CA MET A 611 7.22 44.62 -10.42
C MET A 611 7.26 46.13 -10.54
N ARG A 612 8.02 46.87 -9.71
CA ARG A 612 7.89 48.34 -9.57
C ARG A 612 7.96 49.13 -10.88
N LEU A 613 8.77 48.68 -11.84
CA LEU A 613 8.91 49.32 -13.15
C LEU A 613 7.80 48.92 -14.13
N HIS A 614 7.15 47.79 -13.89
CA HIS A 614 6.06 47.24 -14.69
C HIS A 614 4.68 47.66 -14.18
N LEU A 615 4.51 47.87 -12.86
CA LEU A 615 3.24 48.30 -12.25
C LEU A 615 2.58 49.50 -12.94
N PRO A 616 3.30 50.56 -13.38
CA PRO A 616 2.68 51.67 -14.10
C PRO A 616 2.06 51.25 -15.44
N LEU A 617 2.56 50.19 -16.07
CA LEU A 617 2.06 49.68 -17.35
C LEU A 617 0.77 48.87 -17.20
N LEU A 618 0.51 48.37 -15.99
CA LEU A 618 -0.70 47.62 -15.64
C LEU A 618 -1.90 48.52 -15.37
N ILE A 619 -1.70 49.85 -15.34
CA ILE A 619 -2.76 50.82 -15.05
C ILE A 619 -3.40 51.27 -16.36
N HIS A 620 -4.59 50.75 -16.64
CA HIS A 620 -5.43 51.17 -17.75
C HIS A 620 -6.58 52.05 -17.27
N ASP A 621 -7.08 51.81 -16.05
CA ASP A 621 -8.12 52.63 -15.43
C ASP A 621 -7.93 52.88 -13.91
N SER A 622 -8.91 53.54 -13.30
CA SER A 622 -8.90 53.91 -11.89
C SER A 622 -9.00 52.69 -10.97
N GLY A 623 -9.61 51.62 -11.46
CA GLY A 623 -9.71 50.33 -10.78
C GLY A 623 -8.36 49.64 -10.70
N ASP A 624 -7.57 49.62 -11.79
CA ASP A 624 -6.20 49.07 -11.76
C ASP A 624 -5.32 49.81 -10.76
N LEU A 625 -5.36 51.16 -10.78
CA LEU A 625 -4.62 51.98 -9.83
C LEU A 625 -5.03 51.64 -8.39
N TYR A 626 -6.34 51.51 -8.14
CA TYR A 626 -6.85 51.13 -6.83
C TYR A 626 -6.34 49.76 -6.38
N ARG A 627 -6.49 48.73 -7.22
CA ARG A 627 -6.06 47.35 -6.92
C ARG A 627 -4.58 47.31 -6.56
N ILE A 628 -3.73 47.93 -7.37
CA ILE A 628 -2.28 48.01 -7.12
C ILE A 628 -2.01 48.73 -5.79
N CYS A 629 -2.54 49.93 -5.60
CA CYS A 629 -2.29 50.73 -4.39
C CYS A 629 -2.78 50.06 -3.10
N CYS A 630 -3.90 49.34 -3.16
CA CYS A 630 -4.45 48.61 -2.01
C CYS A 630 -3.67 47.35 -1.65
N SER A 631 -3.07 46.70 -2.65
CA SER A 631 -2.23 45.52 -2.44
C SER A 631 -0.85 45.85 -1.88
N LEU A 632 -0.34 47.06 -2.08
CA LEU A 632 0.97 47.49 -1.57
C LEU A 632 0.94 47.85 -0.09
N THR A 633 2.06 47.62 0.62
CA THR A 633 2.22 48.20 1.97
C THR A 633 2.16 49.74 1.89
N PRO A 634 1.79 50.45 2.96
CA PRO A 634 1.73 51.91 2.92
C PRO A 634 3.01 52.58 2.42
N ASN A 635 4.17 52.06 2.84
CA ASN A 635 5.48 52.56 2.42
C ASN A 635 5.79 52.24 0.95
N ASP A 636 5.46 51.03 0.48
CA ASP A 636 5.65 50.67 -0.94
C ASP A 636 4.72 51.46 -1.85
N CYS A 637 3.49 51.75 -1.40
CA CYS A 637 2.53 52.59 -2.10
C CYS A 637 3.05 54.04 -2.23
N GLU A 638 3.65 54.60 -1.18
CA GLU A 638 4.30 55.91 -1.24
C GLU A 638 5.44 55.93 -2.26
N ILE A 639 6.32 54.92 -2.23
CA ILE A 639 7.42 54.77 -3.20
C ILE A 639 6.86 54.64 -4.62
N PHE A 640 5.84 53.81 -4.82
CA PHE A 640 5.20 53.61 -6.11
C PHE A 640 4.64 54.91 -6.69
N CYS A 641 3.88 55.66 -5.89
CA CYS A 641 3.28 56.92 -6.30
C CYS A 641 4.34 57.97 -6.62
N ARG A 642 5.40 58.06 -5.81
CA ARG A 642 6.44 59.08 -5.95
C ARG A 642 7.43 58.77 -7.08
N ASP A 643 7.87 57.51 -7.17
CA ASP A 643 9.06 57.13 -7.94
C ASP A 643 8.74 56.32 -9.21
N CYS A 644 7.56 55.67 -9.29
CA CYS A 644 7.24 54.75 -10.38
C CYS A 644 6.22 55.32 -11.37
N ILE A 645 5.22 56.08 -10.90
CA ILE A 645 4.22 56.67 -11.79
C ILE A 645 4.84 57.85 -12.56
N LYS A 646 4.95 57.69 -13.89
CA LYS A 646 5.46 58.74 -14.78
C LYS A 646 4.39 59.79 -15.06
N PRO A 647 4.77 61.06 -15.32
CA PRO A 647 3.82 62.11 -15.70
C PRO A 647 2.91 61.74 -16.87
N GLY A 648 3.39 60.96 -17.85
CA GLY A 648 2.58 60.51 -18.99
C GLY A 648 1.46 59.53 -18.64
N LEU A 649 1.58 58.77 -17.54
CA LEU A 649 0.48 57.95 -17.04
C LEU A 649 -0.61 58.84 -16.42
N LEU A 650 -0.22 59.95 -15.80
CA LEU A 650 -1.19 60.92 -15.27
C LEU A 650 -1.94 61.65 -16.40
N GLU A 651 -1.43 61.65 -17.63
CA GLU A 651 -2.13 62.19 -18.80
C GLU A 651 -3.25 61.27 -19.30
N THR A 652 -3.27 60.00 -18.92
CA THR A 652 -4.40 59.09 -19.24
C THR A 652 -5.62 59.39 -18.36
N ILE A 653 -5.42 60.13 -17.27
CA ILE A 653 -6.47 60.68 -16.41
C ILE A 653 -7.14 61.83 -17.15
N THR A 654 -8.23 61.53 -17.83
CA THR A 654 -8.92 62.50 -18.69
C THR A 654 -10.25 62.99 -18.13
N THR A 655 -10.77 62.34 -17.08
CA THR A 655 -12.08 62.66 -16.49
C THR A 655 -12.00 62.83 -14.98
N ILE A 656 -12.81 63.74 -14.44
CA ILE A 656 -12.96 63.95 -13.00
C ILE A 656 -13.53 62.71 -12.30
N GLN A 657 -14.38 61.92 -12.99
CA GLN A 657 -14.94 60.68 -12.45
C GLN A 657 -13.86 59.62 -12.16
N TRP A 658 -12.86 59.51 -13.05
CA TRP A 658 -11.72 58.60 -12.84
C TRP A 658 -10.95 58.98 -11.57
N PHE A 659 -10.71 60.29 -11.38
CA PHE A 659 -10.05 60.84 -10.20
C PHE A 659 -10.86 60.60 -8.92
N ALA A 660 -12.17 60.90 -8.94
CA ALA A 660 -13.05 60.69 -7.79
C ALA A 660 -13.17 59.20 -7.42
N ASN A 661 -13.26 58.31 -8.42
CA ASN A 661 -13.24 56.87 -8.19
C ASN A 661 -11.92 56.42 -7.55
N SER A 662 -10.77 56.90 -8.04
CA SER A 662 -9.47 56.56 -7.45
C SER A 662 -9.34 57.00 -5.99
N LEU A 663 -9.80 58.22 -5.65
CA LEU A 663 -9.72 58.71 -4.26
C LEU A 663 -10.73 58.03 -3.33
N SER A 664 -11.98 57.87 -3.76
CA SER A 664 -13.04 57.28 -2.93
C SER A 664 -12.73 55.83 -2.56
N LEU A 665 -12.10 55.07 -3.46
CA LEU A 665 -11.69 53.70 -3.20
C LEU A 665 -10.56 53.61 -2.14
N LEU A 666 -9.73 54.65 -2.00
CA LEU A 666 -8.56 54.67 -1.11
C LEU A 666 -8.80 55.28 0.27
N MET A 667 -10.04 55.70 0.58
CA MET A 667 -10.41 56.35 1.84
C MET A 667 -10.22 55.51 3.11
N PHE A 668 -9.78 54.26 3.01
CA PHE A 668 -9.65 53.32 4.13
C PHE A 668 -8.23 53.20 4.72
N GLY A 669 -7.26 54.04 4.32
CA GLY A 669 -5.93 54.07 4.93
C GLY A 669 -5.15 55.36 4.72
N ASP A 670 -4.93 56.12 5.80
CA ASP A 670 -4.39 57.50 5.80
C ASP A 670 -3.12 57.69 4.97
N GLN A 671 -2.16 56.76 5.04
CA GLN A 671 -0.89 56.90 4.34
C GLN A 671 -1.00 56.63 2.83
N ARG A 672 -1.79 55.62 2.42
CA ARG A 672 -2.02 55.32 0.99
C ARG A 672 -2.83 56.44 0.34
N PHE A 673 -3.84 56.93 1.06
CA PHE A 673 -4.63 58.08 0.62
C PHE A 673 -3.75 59.30 0.38
N ASN A 674 -2.87 59.65 1.33
CA ASN A 674 -1.98 60.80 1.17
C ASN A 674 -1.02 60.64 -0.02
N ALA A 675 -0.44 59.45 -0.22
CA ALA A 675 0.45 59.18 -1.35
C ALA A 675 -0.26 59.38 -2.70
N VAL A 676 -1.45 58.81 -2.85
CA VAL A 676 -2.23 58.92 -4.09
C VAL A 676 -2.81 60.31 -4.27
N SER A 677 -3.30 60.96 -3.21
CA SER A 677 -3.75 62.35 -3.25
C SER A 677 -2.65 63.29 -3.71
N ASN A 678 -1.43 63.18 -3.15
CA ASN A 678 -0.30 64.01 -3.56
C ASN A 678 0.09 63.80 -5.03
N LEU A 679 0.01 62.55 -5.50
CA LEU A 679 0.23 62.23 -6.90
C LEU A 679 -0.83 62.90 -7.80
N LEU A 680 -2.12 62.74 -7.46
CA LEU A 680 -3.23 63.22 -8.27
C LEU A 680 -3.43 64.75 -8.19
N GLN A 681 -2.96 65.42 -7.14
CA GLN A 681 -2.94 66.88 -7.04
C GLN A 681 -2.27 67.55 -8.25
N THR A 682 -1.30 66.87 -8.87
CA THR A 682 -0.58 67.39 -10.04
C THR A 682 -1.45 67.50 -11.30
N VAL A 683 -2.55 66.75 -11.39
CA VAL A 683 -3.50 66.79 -12.52
C VAL A 683 -4.80 67.53 -12.23
N TRP A 684 -5.08 67.80 -10.96
CA TRP A 684 -6.32 68.45 -10.50
C TRP A 684 -6.72 69.69 -11.30
N PRO A 685 -5.82 70.66 -11.56
CA PRO A 685 -6.17 71.89 -12.29
C PRO A 685 -6.63 71.67 -13.73
N ARG A 686 -6.33 70.50 -14.32
CA ARG A 686 -6.73 70.15 -15.68
C ARG A 686 -8.05 69.38 -15.73
N LEU A 687 -8.41 68.71 -14.64
CA LEU A 687 -9.60 67.85 -14.55
C LEU A 687 -10.84 68.66 -14.17
N ILE A 688 -10.69 69.68 -13.33
CA ILE A 688 -11.79 70.56 -12.91
C ILE A 688 -12.03 71.60 -14.00
N LYS A 689 -13.05 71.38 -14.83
CA LYS A 689 -13.41 72.29 -15.94
C LYS A 689 -14.72 73.05 -15.69
N SER A 690 -15.50 72.63 -14.71
CA SER A 690 -16.81 73.18 -14.36
C SER A 690 -17.03 73.17 -12.83
N SER A 691 -18.11 73.81 -12.38
CA SER A 691 -18.60 73.71 -10.99
C SER A 691 -18.97 72.27 -10.64
N ASP A 692 -19.56 71.54 -11.57
CA ASP A 692 -20.02 70.16 -11.37
C ASP A 692 -18.82 69.23 -11.17
N ASP A 693 -17.69 69.49 -11.87
CA ASP A 693 -16.43 68.78 -11.64
C ASP A 693 -15.77 69.13 -10.29
N LEU A 694 -16.12 70.26 -9.67
CA LEU A 694 -15.62 70.66 -8.36
C LEU A 694 -16.50 70.10 -7.21
N GLU A 695 -17.80 69.92 -7.47
CA GLU A 695 -18.75 69.31 -6.54
C GLU A 695 -18.55 67.79 -6.39
N LEU A 696 -18.06 67.13 -7.45
CA LEU A 696 -17.72 65.71 -7.50
C LEU A 696 -16.34 65.42 -6.86
#